data_AF-A0A1I8AA15-F1
#
_entry.id   AF-A0A1I8AA15-F1
#
_cell.length_a   1.000
_cell.length_b   1.000
_cell.length_c   1.000
_cell.angle_alpha   90.00
_cell.angle_beta   90.00
_cell.angle_gamma   90.00
#
_symmetry.space_group_name_H-M   'P 1'
#
loop_
_entity.id
_entity.type
_entity.pdbx_description
1 polymer ?
#
loop_
_entity_poly.entity_id
_entity_poly.type
_entity_poly.pdbx_seq_one_letter_code
_entity_poly.pdbx_strand_id
1 'polypeptide(L)'
;YLKNQDKYAAIVWYYDVVEDAEKTMTSLFEKVKVLTSLDNLSCAFSLTSHLNKAEMAGQSKRTRMRRRIAAISRQLLAKRLKGLVDSAFQTDGRQMTNSKTQTVIEMKNVGTYTEFVPVEEMEREIRELRTVIGFRDQQIEQYQTVINELMEKNRSLMEKTSTLQKKLLERNRLTVQKSALPITGKLCKKSQAVVSTVTEHVEKMVADNPQIYWTQPVNLIVKRLTGISEKTVKKCRLLDLQLKVDGAGRAWRRLPRCRQAAGPLSTRLSKRERNLRAMRTVKPCVLRRINTIVDGFHRSQKPATAKKISDVLKKERVFIRSRKMNSVLHGLGYRFRRVRGRTVNTEKPYIVARRKNFLKRVEQLRKNRHMLYYIDETWLWKGMSHTYDWELAIEPAEMAKQGLSLGPSAPPGRGQRAIVTHCLGPEGMLDGALDIFISNKSRSSDQDYHRDMNSAKFERWFEELCKNIENESVRRGRPATVVMDNASYHRRLTNRLPRQSDPKAQILDWSVQNNIHGVQTNMTKAQILHLISNAVNGRRHLFEKMRTTEIAENHGIGILFLPPFHCRLNPIEMVWGIMKEYVRKQANMSDNLETIKRYCEEFFAGIQPHVIIGCIAHVIEVEAEYQRLDQAIATRRRRRIQLAHQNEHDHVEVTDDIETEE
;
A
#
# COMPACT_ATOMS: atom_id res chain seq x y z
N TYR A 1 67.46 -28.62 -35.24
CA TYR A 1 68.13 -29.53 -36.21
C TYR A 1 68.50 -30.89 -35.60
N LEU A 2 68.35 -31.13 -34.29
CA LEU A 2 68.07 -32.46 -33.73
C LEU A 2 67.03 -32.27 -32.61
N LYS A 3 65.94 -33.05 -32.63
CA LYS A 3 64.70 -32.93 -31.82
C LYS A 3 63.80 -31.74 -32.17
N ASN A 4 62.52 -32.03 -32.41
CA ASN A 4 61.39 -31.13 -32.74
C ASN A 4 61.14 -30.83 -34.23
N GLN A 5 61.49 -31.74 -35.13
CA GLN A 5 61.00 -31.74 -36.52
C GLN A 5 59.51 -32.14 -36.60
N ASP A 6 59.01 -32.94 -35.65
CA ASP A 6 57.59 -33.38 -35.61
C ASP A 6 56.63 -32.31 -35.08
N LYS A 7 57.12 -31.30 -34.34
CA LYS A 7 56.29 -30.19 -33.84
C LYS A 7 56.14 -29.04 -34.82
N TYR A 8 57.00 -28.93 -35.84
CA TYR A 8 56.82 -27.97 -36.94
C TYR A 8 56.08 -28.59 -38.14
N ALA A 9 56.19 -29.90 -38.37
CA ALA A 9 55.37 -30.61 -39.37
C ALA A 9 53.87 -30.62 -39.00
N ALA A 10 53.53 -30.72 -37.71
CA ALA A 10 52.15 -30.62 -37.24
C ALA A 10 51.57 -29.19 -37.31
N ILE A 11 52.41 -28.15 -37.25
CA ILE A 11 51.97 -26.75 -37.38
C ILE A 11 51.82 -26.37 -38.86
N VAL A 12 52.69 -26.85 -39.76
CA VAL A 12 52.55 -26.65 -41.21
C VAL A 12 51.37 -27.47 -41.76
N TRP A 13 51.14 -28.70 -41.30
CA TRP A 13 49.96 -29.48 -41.68
C TRP A 13 48.64 -28.86 -41.17
N TYR A 14 48.63 -28.27 -39.97
CA TYR A 14 47.45 -27.56 -39.46
C TYR A 14 47.20 -26.23 -40.19
N TYR A 15 48.24 -25.52 -40.63
CA TYR A 15 48.09 -24.32 -41.45
C TYR A 15 47.69 -24.65 -42.89
N ASP A 16 48.23 -25.71 -43.52
CA ASP A 16 47.85 -26.12 -44.87
C ASP A 16 46.41 -26.67 -44.92
N VAL A 17 45.96 -27.42 -43.90
CA VAL A 17 44.58 -27.91 -43.79
C VAL A 17 43.59 -26.78 -43.49
N VAL A 18 43.98 -25.76 -42.71
CA VAL A 18 43.15 -24.58 -42.46
C VAL A 18 43.13 -23.63 -43.66
N GLU A 19 44.25 -23.49 -44.39
CA GLU A 19 44.34 -22.67 -45.59
C GLU A 19 43.58 -23.32 -46.77
N ASP A 20 43.61 -24.66 -46.91
CA ASP A 20 42.77 -25.39 -47.88
C ASP A 20 41.29 -25.40 -47.48
N ALA A 21 40.97 -25.46 -46.18
CA ALA A 21 39.60 -25.30 -45.70
C ALA A 21 39.08 -23.87 -45.89
N GLU A 22 39.92 -22.84 -45.72
CA GLU A 22 39.58 -21.44 -45.98
C GLU A 22 39.50 -21.14 -47.48
N LYS A 23 40.37 -21.71 -48.33
CA LYS A 23 40.26 -21.60 -49.81
C LYS A 23 39.02 -22.34 -50.33
N THR A 24 38.69 -23.50 -49.77
CA THR A 24 37.49 -24.27 -50.12
C THR A 24 36.21 -23.55 -49.64
N MET A 25 36.21 -22.99 -48.43
CA MET A 25 35.10 -22.16 -47.93
C MET A 25 34.98 -20.85 -48.69
N THR A 26 36.08 -20.18 -49.05
CA THR A 26 36.06 -18.93 -49.82
C THR A 26 35.62 -19.17 -51.26
N SER A 27 36.03 -20.29 -51.89
CA SER A 27 35.50 -20.74 -53.19
C SER A 27 34.02 -21.11 -53.12
N LEU A 28 33.56 -21.75 -52.04
CA LEU A 28 32.14 -22.01 -51.78
C LEU A 28 31.36 -20.71 -51.55
N PHE A 29 31.91 -19.74 -50.82
CA PHE A 29 31.28 -18.43 -50.59
C PHE A 29 31.30 -17.54 -51.82
N GLU A 30 32.32 -17.61 -52.68
CA GLU A 30 32.35 -16.93 -53.99
C GLU A 30 31.39 -17.58 -54.99
N LYS A 31 31.30 -18.92 -55.04
CA LYS A 31 30.28 -19.62 -55.83
C LYS A 31 28.86 -19.33 -55.32
N VAL A 32 28.66 -19.17 -54.02
CA VAL A 32 27.39 -18.73 -53.41
C VAL A 32 27.11 -17.23 -53.65
N LYS A 33 28.14 -16.38 -53.76
CA LYS A 33 28.01 -14.97 -54.17
C LYS A 33 27.64 -14.82 -55.66
N VAL A 34 28.21 -15.66 -56.54
CA VAL A 34 27.84 -15.70 -57.97
C VAL A 34 26.41 -16.25 -58.15
N LEU A 35 25.96 -17.17 -57.29
CA LEU A 35 24.58 -17.71 -57.27
C LEU A 35 23.54 -16.77 -56.65
N THR A 36 23.94 -15.62 -56.09
CA THR A 36 23.01 -14.56 -55.64
C THR A 36 22.91 -13.38 -56.61
N SER A 37 23.64 -13.42 -57.72
CA SER A 37 23.56 -12.45 -58.81
C SER A 37 23.33 -13.17 -60.15
N LEU A 38 22.12 -13.66 -60.37
CA LEU A 38 21.40 -13.69 -61.67
C LEU A 38 20.18 -14.61 -61.54
N ASP A 39 19.07 -14.14 -62.10
CA ASP A 39 17.78 -14.80 -62.33
C ASP A 39 16.88 -15.13 -61.14
N ASN A 40 16.03 -14.15 -60.75
CA ASN A 40 14.69 -14.42 -60.21
C ASN A 40 13.75 -13.19 -60.30
N LEU A 41 13.56 -12.61 -61.48
CA LEU A 41 12.53 -11.57 -61.70
C LEU A 41 11.10 -12.12 -61.87
N SER A 42 10.93 -13.44 -62.06
CA SER A 42 9.60 -14.06 -62.17
C SER A 42 8.99 -14.44 -60.80
N CYS A 43 9.83 -14.82 -59.83
CA CYS A 43 9.36 -15.31 -58.52
C CYS A 43 9.04 -14.18 -57.52
N ALA A 44 9.61 -12.99 -57.72
CA ALA A 44 9.36 -11.82 -56.88
C ALA A 44 7.92 -11.30 -57.03
N PHE A 45 7.37 -11.25 -58.25
CA PHE A 45 6.05 -10.65 -58.54
C PHE A 45 4.87 -11.36 -57.86
N SER A 46 4.91 -12.70 -57.73
CA SER A 46 3.85 -13.47 -57.07
C SER A 46 3.83 -13.24 -55.55
N LEU A 47 5.01 -13.08 -54.93
CA LEU A 47 5.14 -12.77 -53.51
C LEU A 47 4.72 -11.32 -53.20
N THR A 48 5.05 -10.35 -54.05
CA THR A 48 4.65 -8.95 -53.86
C THR A 48 3.12 -8.78 -53.99
N SER A 49 2.49 -9.49 -54.93
CA SER A 49 1.02 -9.50 -55.09
C SER A 49 0.28 -10.05 -53.85
N HIS A 50 0.80 -11.12 -53.24
CA HIS A 50 0.21 -11.71 -52.04
C HIS A 50 0.47 -10.90 -50.76
N LEU A 51 1.58 -10.17 -50.68
CA LEU A 51 1.89 -9.23 -49.58
C LEU A 51 0.95 -8.01 -49.62
N ASN A 52 0.72 -7.43 -50.80
CA ASN A 52 -0.18 -6.28 -50.96
C ASN A 52 -1.65 -6.62 -50.62
N LYS A 53 -2.13 -7.82 -50.98
CA LYS A 53 -3.49 -8.29 -50.58
C LYS A 53 -3.62 -8.56 -49.08
N ALA A 54 -2.53 -8.89 -48.38
CA ALA A 54 -2.54 -9.11 -46.94
C ALA A 54 -2.60 -7.79 -46.15
N GLU A 55 -2.05 -6.70 -46.66
CA GLU A 55 -2.12 -5.37 -46.03
C GLU A 55 -3.53 -4.76 -46.02
N MET A 56 -4.42 -5.18 -46.91
CA MET A 56 -5.78 -4.65 -47.00
C MET A 56 -6.85 -5.48 -46.24
N ALA A 57 -6.46 -6.57 -45.55
CA ALA A 57 -7.42 -7.48 -44.89
C ALA A 57 -7.31 -7.49 -43.35
N GLY A 58 -8.44 -7.69 -42.66
CA GLY A 58 -8.53 -7.77 -41.19
C GLY A 58 -7.72 -8.90 -40.54
N GLN A 59 -7.43 -8.76 -39.24
CA GLN A 59 -6.43 -9.55 -38.48
C GLN A 59 -6.52 -11.09 -38.65
N SER A 60 -7.72 -11.66 -38.74
CA SER A 60 -7.91 -13.12 -38.90
C SER A 60 -7.43 -13.64 -40.28
N LYS A 61 -7.65 -12.88 -41.36
CA LYS A 61 -7.21 -13.25 -42.72
C LYS A 61 -5.70 -13.15 -42.90
N ARG A 62 -5.03 -12.18 -42.27
CA ARG A 62 -3.56 -12.02 -42.30
C ARG A 62 -2.81 -13.22 -41.74
N THR A 63 -3.32 -13.81 -40.66
CA THR A 63 -2.70 -14.98 -40.02
C THR A 63 -2.81 -16.23 -40.90
N ARG A 64 -3.94 -16.44 -41.58
CA ARG A 64 -4.14 -17.56 -42.52
C ARG A 64 -3.25 -17.41 -43.78
N MET A 65 -3.10 -16.18 -44.27
CA MET A 65 -2.24 -15.87 -45.43
C MET A 65 -0.75 -16.10 -45.13
N ARG A 66 -0.27 -15.67 -43.96
CA ARG A 66 1.13 -15.89 -43.50
C ARG A 66 1.45 -17.38 -43.37
N ARG A 67 0.52 -18.19 -42.88
CA ARG A 67 0.68 -19.66 -42.81
C ARG A 67 0.78 -20.30 -44.20
N ARG A 68 0.01 -19.80 -45.17
CA ARG A 68 0.05 -20.27 -46.57
C ARG A 68 1.38 -19.93 -47.26
N ILE A 69 1.89 -18.71 -47.07
CA ILE A 69 3.19 -18.29 -47.61
C ILE A 69 4.32 -19.15 -47.04
N ALA A 70 4.33 -19.38 -45.72
CA ALA A 70 5.32 -20.24 -45.07
C ALA A 70 5.23 -21.73 -45.48
N ALA A 71 4.05 -22.19 -45.92
CA ALA A 71 3.88 -23.55 -46.44
C ALA A 71 4.44 -23.69 -47.87
N ILE A 72 4.17 -22.70 -48.73
CA ILE A 72 4.67 -22.67 -50.12
C ILE A 72 6.20 -22.53 -50.13
N SER A 73 6.77 -21.66 -49.28
CA SER A 73 8.24 -21.53 -49.16
C SER A 73 8.90 -22.83 -48.71
N ARG A 74 8.27 -23.59 -47.80
CA ARG A 74 8.79 -24.89 -47.35
C ARG A 74 8.70 -25.97 -48.42
N GLN A 75 7.62 -26.02 -49.20
CA GLN A 75 7.50 -26.95 -50.32
C GLN A 75 8.52 -26.67 -51.43
N LEU A 76 8.78 -25.40 -51.75
CA LEU A 76 9.78 -25.02 -52.75
C LEU A 76 11.22 -25.32 -52.28
N LEU A 77 11.52 -25.10 -50.99
CA LEU A 77 12.83 -25.44 -50.41
C LEU A 77 13.07 -26.96 -50.44
N ALA A 78 12.04 -27.75 -50.09
CA ALA A 78 12.11 -29.21 -50.11
C ALA A 78 12.30 -29.76 -51.54
N LYS A 79 11.66 -29.16 -52.55
CA LYS A 79 11.81 -29.55 -53.96
C LYS A 79 13.22 -29.25 -54.49
N ARG A 80 13.83 -28.14 -54.04
CA ARG A 80 15.19 -27.73 -54.42
C ARG A 80 16.28 -28.54 -53.71
N LEU A 81 16.07 -28.91 -52.45
CA LEU A 81 16.93 -29.84 -51.72
C LEU A 81 16.91 -31.24 -52.36
N LYS A 82 15.74 -31.72 -52.79
CA LYS A 82 15.63 -33.00 -53.50
C LYS A 82 16.40 -33.02 -54.83
N GLY A 83 16.30 -31.95 -55.63
CA GLY A 83 17.07 -31.82 -56.87
C GLY A 83 18.60 -31.68 -56.68
N LEU A 84 19.05 -31.12 -55.55
CA LEU A 84 20.47 -31.03 -55.21
C LEU A 84 21.04 -32.37 -54.71
N VAL A 85 20.24 -33.15 -53.97
CA VAL A 85 20.61 -34.51 -53.56
C VAL A 85 20.66 -35.44 -54.78
N ASP A 86 19.70 -35.37 -55.69
CA ASP A 86 19.69 -36.18 -56.93
C ASP A 86 20.85 -35.80 -57.87
N SER A 87 21.31 -34.54 -57.86
CA SER A 87 22.49 -34.07 -58.60
C SER A 87 23.81 -34.51 -57.95
N ALA A 88 23.90 -34.57 -56.62
CA ALA A 88 25.10 -34.97 -55.90
C ALA A 88 25.40 -36.47 -56.08
N PHE A 89 24.36 -37.31 -56.14
CA PHE A 89 24.49 -38.75 -56.44
C PHE A 89 24.95 -39.05 -57.87
N GLN A 90 24.77 -38.14 -58.84
CA GLN A 90 25.26 -38.31 -60.22
C GLN A 90 26.71 -37.84 -60.43
N THR A 91 27.23 -36.98 -59.56
CA THR A 91 28.60 -36.43 -59.67
C THR A 91 29.67 -37.27 -58.96
N ASP A 92 29.36 -37.96 -57.87
CA ASP A 92 30.33 -38.83 -57.17
C ASP A 92 30.53 -40.21 -57.84
N GLY A 93 29.54 -40.68 -58.63
CA GLY A 93 29.68 -41.92 -59.42
C GLY A 93 30.50 -41.78 -60.71
N ARG A 94 30.73 -40.55 -61.20
CA ARG A 94 31.44 -40.28 -62.47
C ARG A 94 32.88 -39.77 -62.31
N GLN A 95 33.29 -39.36 -61.11
CA GLN A 95 34.66 -38.87 -60.86
C GLN A 95 35.65 -39.94 -60.38
N MET A 96 35.21 -41.10 -59.87
CA MET A 96 36.12 -42.20 -59.52
C MET A 96 36.55 -43.08 -60.72
N THR A 97 35.88 -43.02 -61.86
CA THR A 97 36.16 -43.88 -63.03
C THR A 97 37.02 -43.23 -64.12
N ASN A 98 37.23 -41.91 -64.08
CA ASN A 98 38.03 -41.21 -65.11
C ASN A 98 39.46 -40.83 -64.66
N SER A 99 39.81 -40.97 -63.38
CA SER A 99 41.15 -40.64 -62.88
C SER A 99 42.15 -41.81 -62.93
N LYS A 100 41.70 -43.06 -63.09
CA LYS A 100 42.60 -44.24 -63.18
C LYS A 100 42.87 -44.72 -64.61
N THR A 101 42.21 -44.13 -65.61
CA THR A 101 42.35 -44.52 -67.02
C THR A 101 43.31 -43.60 -67.79
N GLN A 102 43.67 -42.44 -67.22
CA GLN A 102 44.58 -41.47 -67.86
C GLN A 102 46.06 -41.64 -67.47
N THR A 103 46.39 -42.52 -66.52
CA THR A 103 47.79 -42.77 -66.08
C THR A 103 48.38 -44.05 -66.67
N VAL A 104 47.61 -44.79 -67.48
CA VAL A 104 48.03 -46.09 -68.07
C VAL A 104 48.44 -45.97 -69.54
N ILE A 105 48.37 -44.78 -70.17
CA ILE A 105 48.65 -44.62 -71.61
C ILE A 105 49.99 -43.92 -71.92
N GLU A 106 50.72 -43.33 -70.96
CA GLU A 106 51.98 -42.62 -71.27
C GLU A 106 53.26 -43.19 -70.63
N MET A 107 53.24 -44.42 -70.11
CA MET A 107 54.48 -45.08 -69.66
C MET A 107 54.68 -46.49 -70.27
N LYS A 108 54.34 -46.63 -71.55
CA LYS A 108 54.96 -47.62 -72.44
C LYS A 108 56.06 -46.92 -73.23
N ASN A 109 57.27 -47.47 -73.13
CA ASN A 109 58.60 -47.02 -73.57
C ASN A 109 59.33 -46.30 -72.41
N VAL A 110 60.14 -46.95 -71.57
CA VAL A 110 61.26 -47.85 -71.89
C VAL A 110 61.57 -48.81 -70.71
N GLY A 111 61.73 -50.12 -70.97
CA GLY A 111 62.76 -51.00 -70.36
C GLY A 111 62.56 -51.73 -68.99
N THR A 112 62.12 -53.00 -69.05
CA THR A 112 62.61 -54.23 -68.35
C THR A 112 62.84 -54.31 -66.81
N TYR A 113 62.13 -55.20 -66.11
CA TYR A 113 62.58 -56.49 -65.49
C TYR A 113 61.57 -56.98 -64.43
N THR A 114 61.24 -58.29 -64.47
CA THR A 114 60.30 -59.04 -63.62
C THR A 114 61.04 -59.91 -62.59
N GLU A 115 60.51 -60.10 -61.37
CA GLU A 115 60.60 -61.38 -60.62
C GLU A 115 59.73 -61.41 -59.33
N PHE A 116 59.15 -62.58 -59.02
CA PHE A 116 58.23 -62.90 -57.92
C PHE A 116 58.99 -63.53 -56.72
N VAL A 117 58.58 -63.28 -55.47
CA VAL A 117 59.25 -63.75 -54.23
C VAL A 117 58.39 -64.78 -53.43
N PRO A 118 58.95 -65.84 -52.79
CA PRO A 118 58.21 -67.03 -52.29
C PRO A 118 57.63 -66.97 -50.85
N VAL A 119 56.69 -67.88 -50.58
CA VAL A 119 55.67 -67.91 -49.48
C VAL A 119 56.18 -67.86 -48.03
N GLU A 120 57.37 -68.35 -47.71
CA GLU A 120 57.91 -68.32 -46.33
C GLU A 120 58.20 -66.90 -45.85
N GLU A 121 58.52 -66.00 -46.79
CA GLU A 121 58.70 -64.58 -46.51
C GLU A 121 57.36 -63.93 -46.12
N MET A 122 56.26 -64.30 -46.79
CA MET A 122 54.90 -63.86 -46.44
C MET A 122 54.49 -64.28 -45.03
N GLU A 123 54.83 -65.48 -44.57
CA GLU A 123 54.42 -65.93 -43.22
C GLU A 123 55.19 -65.21 -42.10
N ARG A 124 56.49 -64.92 -42.33
CA ARG A 124 57.28 -64.08 -41.44
C ARG A 124 56.72 -62.65 -41.43
N GLU A 125 56.39 -62.12 -42.59
CA GLU A 125 55.78 -60.81 -42.75
C GLU A 125 54.42 -60.74 -42.05
N ILE A 126 53.58 -61.78 -42.10
CA ILE A 126 52.31 -61.84 -41.35
C ILE A 126 52.54 -61.81 -39.83
N ARG A 127 53.57 -62.48 -39.32
CA ARG A 127 53.90 -62.45 -37.87
C ARG A 127 54.41 -61.08 -37.43
N GLU A 128 55.25 -60.45 -38.24
CA GLU A 128 55.72 -59.08 -38.02
C GLU A 128 54.55 -58.09 -38.08
N LEU A 129 53.66 -58.22 -39.07
CA LEU A 129 52.45 -57.41 -39.21
C LEU A 129 51.51 -57.58 -38.01
N ARG A 130 51.33 -58.78 -37.46
CA ARG A 130 50.53 -58.98 -36.23
C ARG A 130 51.13 -58.28 -35.02
N THR A 131 52.45 -58.27 -34.91
CA THR A 131 53.16 -57.59 -33.82
C THR A 131 53.02 -56.07 -33.97
N VAL A 132 53.11 -55.55 -35.20
CA VAL A 132 52.87 -54.15 -35.53
C VAL A 132 51.40 -53.75 -35.28
N ILE A 133 50.44 -54.61 -35.60
CA ILE A 133 49.01 -54.39 -35.31
C ILE A 133 48.77 -54.34 -33.80
N GLY A 134 49.36 -55.26 -33.03
CA GLY A 134 49.25 -55.23 -31.56
C GLY A 134 49.80 -53.95 -30.95
N PHE A 135 50.96 -53.47 -31.44
CA PHE A 135 51.52 -52.18 -31.02
C PHE A 135 50.63 -51.00 -31.42
N ARG A 136 50.06 -51.02 -32.64
CA ARG A 136 49.13 -49.99 -33.12
C ARG A 136 47.87 -49.95 -32.28
N ASP A 137 47.30 -51.09 -31.94
CA ASP A 137 46.06 -51.17 -31.17
C ASP A 137 46.28 -50.67 -29.73
N GLN A 138 47.45 -50.95 -29.14
CA GLN A 138 47.86 -50.37 -27.86
C GLN A 138 48.02 -48.84 -27.93
N GLN A 139 48.57 -48.32 -29.03
CA GLN A 139 48.65 -46.87 -29.27
C GLN A 139 47.26 -46.23 -29.46
N ILE A 140 46.36 -46.92 -30.17
CA ILE A 140 44.96 -46.47 -30.35
C ILE A 140 44.26 -46.35 -28.99
N GLU A 141 44.44 -47.32 -28.10
CA GLU A 141 43.86 -47.30 -26.76
C GLU A 141 44.41 -46.15 -25.89
N GLN A 142 45.72 -45.89 -25.99
CA GLN A 142 46.36 -44.73 -25.36
C GLN A 142 45.79 -43.40 -25.91
N TYR A 143 45.62 -43.28 -27.22
CA TYR A 143 45.02 -42.09 -27.83
C TYR A 143 43.55 -41.92 -27.45
N GLN A 144 42.77 -43.00 -27.37
CA GLN A 144 41.37 -42.95 -26.94
C GLN A 144 41.26 -42.47 -25.48
N THR A 145 42.18 -42.88 -24.61
CA THR A 145 42.26 -42.39 -23.23
C THR A 145 42.51 -40.89 -23.18
N VAL A 146 43.49 -40.39 -23.96
CA VAL A 146 43.80 -38.95 -24.04
C VAL A 146 42.65 -38.15 -24.67
N ILE A 147 41.98 -38.69 -25.69
CA ILE A 147 40.79 -38.06 -26.30
C ILE A 147 39.67 -37.93 -25.28
N ASN A 148 39.41 -38.97 -24.48
CA ASN A 148 38.39 -38.94 -23.42
C ASN A 148 38.71 -37.87 -22.36
N GLU A 149 39.96 -37.78 -21.91
CA GLU A 149 40.38 -36.72 -20.99
C GLU A 149 40.21 -35.31 -21.59
N LEU A 150 40.56 -35.13 -22.86
CA LEU A 150 40.40 -33.85 -23.56
C LEU A 150 38.92 -33.49 -23.73
N MET A 151 38.05 -34.46 -24.01
CA MET A 151 36.61 -34.26 -24.08
C MET A 151 36.04 -33.83 -22.72
N GLU A 152 36.52 -34.42 -21.62
CA GLU A 152 36.08 -34.07 -20.27
C GLU A 152 36.57 -32.68 -19.84
N LYS A 153 37.83 -32.34 -20.16
CA LYS A 153 38.37 -30.98 -19.99
C LYS A 153 37.59 -29.96 -20.82
N ASN A 154 37.25 -30.28 -22.06
CA ASN A 154 36.41 -29.42 -22.90
C ASN A 154 35.00 -29.25 -22.34
N ARG A 155 34.38 -30.31 -21.80
CA ARG A 155 33.07 -30.23 -21.14
C ARG A 155 33.12 -29.30 -19.93
N SER A 156 34.15 -29.43 -19.09
CA SER A 156 34.39 -28.54 -17.95
C SER A 156 34.61 -27.08 -18.38
N LEU A 157 35.38 -26.86 -19.45
CA LEU A 157 35.61 -25.52 -19.99
C LEU A 157 34.33 -24.91 -20.56
N MET A 158 33.50 -25.69 -21.26
CA MET A 158 32.21 -25.24 -21.79
C MET A 158 31.26 -24.86 -20.65
N GLU A 159 31.24 -25.61 -19.56
CA GLU A 159 30.43 -25.31 -18.39
C GLU A 159 30.93 -24.06 -17.64
N LYS A 160 32.26 -23.89 -17.52
CA LYS A 160 32.89 -22.65 -17.01
C LYS A 160 32.58 -21.44 -17.90
N THR A 161 32.60 -21.62 -19.22
CA THR A 161 32.30 -20.56 -20.19
C THR A 161 30.83 -20.18 -20.14
N SER A 162 29.93 -21.17 -20.01
CA SER A 162 28.49 -20.96 -19.83
C SER A 162 28.17 -20.26 -18.51
N THR A 163 28.82 -20.63 -17.41
CA THR A 163 28.67 -19.94 -16.11
C THR A 163 29.27 -18.54 -16.14
N LEU A 164 30.41 -18.33 -16.80
CA LEU A 164 30.97 -16.99 -17.02
C LEU A 164 30.06 -16.14 -17.90
N GLN A 165 29.48 -16.70 -18.96
CA GLN A 165 28.48 -16.02 -19.80
C GLN A 165 27.22 -15.67 -19.00
N LYS A 166 26.72 -16.56 -18.14
CA LYS A 166 25.61 -16.24 -17.21
C LYS A 166 25.99 -15.14 -16.23
N LYS A 167 27.18 -15.21 -15.62
CA LYS A 167 27.69 -14.16 -14.70
C LYS A 167 27.91 -12.83 -15.43
N LEU A 168 28.35 -12.85 -16.69
CA LEU A 168 28.48 -11.68 -17.56
C LEU A 168 27.11 -11.13 -17.94
N LEU A 169 26.12 -11.98 -18.23
CA LEU A 169 24.73 -11.60 -18.50
C LEU A 169 24.06 -11.01 -17.24
N GLU A 170 24.40 -11.52 -16.05
CA GLU A 170 23.96 -11.00 -14.75
C GLU A 170 24.67 -9.69 -14.37
N ARG A 171 25.98 -9.56 -14.65
CA ARG A 171 26.72 -8.28 -14.47
C ARG A 171 26.30 -7.21 -15.47
N ASN A 172 26.06 -7.59 -16.73
CA ASN A 172 25.55 -6.71 -17.79
C ASN A 172 24.03 -6.52 -17.73
N ARG A 173 23.35 -7.14 -16.75
CA ARG A 173 21.99 -6.78 -16.32
C ARG A 173 22.00 -5.48 -15.51
N LEU A 174 22.73 -4.46 -15.98
CA LEU A 174 22.28 -3.09 -15.78
C LEU A 174 21.00 -2.94 -16.60
N THR A 175 19.88 -3.13 -15.92
CA THR A 175 18.56 -2.91 -16.49
C THR A 175 18.43 -1.42 -16.79
N VAL A 176 18.89 -0.97 -17.96
CA VAL A 176 18.43 0.30 -18.51
C VAL A 176 16.94 0.12 -18.70
N GLN A 177 16.16 0.91 -17.98
CA GLN A 177 14.70 0.87 -18.00
C GLN A 177 14.18 0.84 -19.45
N LYS A 178 13.00 0.23 -19.65
CA LYS A 178 12.22 0.35 -20.90
C LYS A 178 12.38 1.77 -21.46
N SER A 179 12.66 1.88 -22.75
CA SER A 179 12.79 3.17 -23.45
C SER A 179 11.68 4.10 -22.98
N ALA A 180 12.04 5.30 -22.52
CA ALA A 180 11.05 6.27 -22.10
C ALA A 180 9.99 6.44 -23.21
N LEU A 181 8.71 6.47 -22.82
CA LEU A 181 7.60 6.59 -23.76
C LEU A 181 7.82 7.81 -24.67
N PRO A 182 7.46 7.73 -25.97
CA PRO A 182 7.62 8.85 -26.88
C PRO A 182 6.91 10.08 -26.34
N ILE A 183 7.65 11.17 -26.13
CA ILE A 183 7.06 12.44 -25.71
C ILE A 183 6.56 13.17 -26.96
N THR A 184 5.25 13.39 -27.05
CA THR A 184 4.61 14.17 -28.12
C THR A 184 4.37 15.61 -27.66
N GLY A 185 4.57 16.59 -28.56
CA GLY A 185 4.33 18.03 -28.30
C GLY A 185 5.59 18.91 -28.29
N LYS A 186 5.40 20.23 -28.26
CA LYS A 186 6.49 21.21 -28.23
C LYS A 186 7.11 21.29 -26.82
N LEU A 187 8.41 20.99 -26.70
CA LEU A 187 9.14 21.16 -25.44
C LEU A 187 9.20 22.64 -25.02
N CYS A 188 9.00 22.93 -23.74
CA CYS A 188 9.17 24.28 -23.21
C CYS A 188 10.67 24.65 -23.11
N LYS A 189 10.99 25.95 -23.06
CA LYS A 189 12.38 26.45 -22.97
C LYS A 189 13.20 25.82 -21.83
N LYS A 190 12.56 25.54 -20.67
CA LYS A 190 13.20 24.86 -19.54
C LYS A 190 13.56 23.42 -19.88
N SER A 191 12.63 22.67 -20.47
CA SER A 191 12.84 21.28 -20.87
C SER A 191 13.89 21.17 -21.96
N GLN A 192 13.89 22.09 -22.93
CA GLN A 192 14.92 22.14 -23.96
C GLN A 192 16.31 22.38 -23.36
N ALA A 193 16.43 23.28 -22.38
CA ALA A 193 17.69 23.53 -21.68
C ALA A 193 18.21 22.29 -20.91
N VAL A 194 17.32 21.56 -20.23
CA VAL A 194 17.67 20.29 -19.55
C VAL A 194 18.16 19.25 -20.55
N VAL A 195 17.49 19.11 -21.70
CA VAL A 195 17.89 18.16 -22.76
C VAL A 195 19.28 18.51 -23.31
N SER A 196 19.58 19.80 -23.49
CA SER A 196 20.92 20.26 -23.87
C SER A 196 21.97 19.85 -22.84
N THR A 197 21.72 20.09 -21.54
CA THR A 197 22.65 19.70 -20.46
C THR A 197 22.87 18.19 -20.40
N VAL A 198 21.81 17.40 -20.55
CA VAL A 198 21.92 15.93 -20.55
C VAL A 198 22.74 15.46 -21.75
N THR A 199 22.54 16.08 -22.92
CA THR A 199 23.30 15.73 -24.14
C THR A 199 24.78 16.00 -23.93
N GLU A 200 25.16 17.17 -23.44
CA GLU A 200 26.55 17.53 -23.14
C GLU A 200 27.18 16.64 -22.06
N HIS A 201 26.42 16.27 -21.03
CA HIS A 201 26.92 15.36 -19.99
C HIS A 201 27.17 13.95 -20.54
N VAL A 202 26.30 13.46 -21.42
CA VAL A 202 26.51 12.17 -22.10
C VAL A 202 27.69 12.25 -23.08
N GLU A 203 27.86 13.36 -23.79
CA GLU A 203 29.05 13.60 -24.63
C GLU A 203 30.33 13.55 -23.81
N LYS A 204 30.37 14.26 -22.67
CA LYS A 204 31.50 14.23 -21.76
C LYS A 204 31.74 12.83 -21.18
N MET A 205 30.68 12.13 -20.79
CA MET A 205 30.80 10.76 -20.30
C MET A 205 31.35 9.80 -21.37
N VAL A 206 30.94 9.96 -22.63
CA VAL A 206 31.48 9.17 -23.75
C VAL A 206 32.94 9.52 -24.01
N ALA A 207 33.31 10.80 -23.97
CA ALA A 207 34.67 11.26 -24.18
C ALA A 207 35.64 10.87 -23.04
N ASP A 208 35.19 10.96 -21.79
CA ASP A 208 35.98 10.64 -20.59
C ASP A 208 36.17 9.12 -20.40
N ASN A 209 35.48 8.28 -21.18
CA ASN A 209 35.56 6.82 -21.11
C ASN A 209 35.85 6.18 -22.48
N PRO A 210 37.01 6.46 -23.11
CA PRO A 210 37.37 5.93 -24.44
C PRO A 210 37.50 4.40 -24.48
N GLN A 211 37.73 3.76 -23.33
CA GLN A 211 37.82 2.31 -23.16
C GLN A 211 36.47 1.59 -23.28
N ILE A 212 35.34 2.32 -23.27
CA ILE A 212 34.00 1.75 -23.43
C ILE A 212 33.59 1.86 -24.90
N TYR A 213 33.33 0.73 -25.56
CA TYR A 213 32.80 0.73 -26.92
C TYR A 213 31.32 1.13 -26.94
N TRP A 214 31.05 2.39 -27.27
CA TRP A 214 29.69 2.93 -27.38
C TRP A 214 29.08 2.58 -28.74
N THR A 215 28.16 1.61 -28.76
CA THR A 215 27.50 1.11 -29.99
C THR A 215 26.53 2.10 -30.64
N GLN A 216 26.28 3.27 -30.02
CA GLN A 216 25.29 4.24 -30.49
C GLN A 216 25.79 5.68 -30.36
N PRO A 217 25.45 6.55 -31.32
CA PRO A 217 25.74 7.98 -31.21
C PRO A 217 24.93 8.62 -30.07
N VAL A 218 25.47 9.69 -29.47
CA VAL A 218 24.98 10.30 -28.22
C VAL A 218 23.50 10.71 -28.29
N ASN A 219 23.07 11.25 -29.43
CA ASN A 219 21.66 11.57 -29.72
C ASN A 219 20.71 10.37 -29.54
N LEU A 220 21.11 9.15 -29.92
CA LEU A 220 20.31 7.94 -29.76
C LEU A 220 20.28 7.45 -28.30
N ILE A 221 21.39 7.63 -27.57
CA ILE A 221 21.46 7.37 -26.13
C ILE A 221 20.49 8.32 -25.40
N VAL A 222 20.56 9.62 -25.69
CA VAL A 222 19.66 10.63 -25.10
C VAL A 222 18.20 10.36 -25.47
N LYS A 223 17.91 9.95 -26.71
CA LYS A 223 16.55 9.54 -27.13
C LYS A 223 16.04 8.37 -26.29
N ARG A 224 16.85 7.35 -26.03
CA ARG A 224 16.43 6.20 -25.19
C ARG A 224 16.18 6.61 -23.75
N LEU A 225 17.05 7.46 -23.19
CA LEU A 225 16.95 7.93 -21.81
C LEU A 225 15.75 8.86 -21.58
N THR A 226 15.41 9.69 -22.57
CA THR A 226 14.41 10.76 -22.41
C THR A 226 13.09 10.54 -23.15
N GLY A 227 13.05 9.66 -24.17
CA GLY A 227 11.88 9.43 -25.02
C GLY A 227 11.66 10.54 -26.06
N ILE A 228 12.60 11.48 -26.18
CA ILE A 228 12.51 12.64 -27.07
C ILE A 228 13.08 12.28 -28.45
N SER A 229 12.40 12.72 -29.52
CA SER A 229 12.83 12.43 -30.89
C SER A 229 14.25 12.93 -31.16
N GLU A 230 15.01 12.18 -31.96
CA GLU A 230 16.39 12.53 -32.31
C GLU A 230 16.50 13.93 -32.96
N LYS A 231 15.52 14.28 -33.82
CA LYS A 231 15.42 15.61 -34.44
C LYS A 231 15.30 16.71 -33.38
N THR A 232 14.48 16.48 -32.35
CA THR A 232 14.28 17.42 -31.25
C THR A 232 15.53 17.54 -30.36
N VAL A 233 16.23 16.43 -30.08
CA VAL A 233 17.50 16.43 -29.34
C VAL A 233 18.54 17.28 -30.06
N LYS A 234 18.73 17.07 -31.37
CA LYS A 234 19.63 17.88 -32.21
C LYS A 234 19.28 19.37 -32.16
N LYS A 235 17.98 19.70 -32.22
CA LYS A 235 17.53 21.10 -32.12
C LYS A 235 17.81 21.73 -30.75
N CYS A 236 17.68 20.96 -29.66
CA CYS A 236 17.97 21.46 -28.31
C CYS A 236 19.47 21.65 -28.07
N ARG A 237 20.34 20.89 -28.76
CA ARG A 237 21.81 21.02 -28.69
C ARG A 237 22.31 22.40 -29.16
N LEU A 238 21.62 23.01 -30.13
CA LEU A 238 21.98 24.31 -30.70
C LEU A 238 21.51 25.52 -29.87
N LEU A 239 21.00 25.29 -28.65
CA LEU A 239 20.52 26.38 -27.80
C LEU A 239 21.67 26.98 -26.99
N ASP A 240 21.92 28.26 -27.23
CA ASP A 240 22.81 29.04 -26.38
C ASP A 240 22.14 29.28 -25.01
N LEU A 241 22.77 28.81 -23.94
CA LEU A 241 22.22 28.84 -22.58
C LEU A 241 23.19 29.62 -21.68
N GLN A 242 22.66 30.65 -21.03
CA GLN A 242 23.42 31.47 -20.09
C GLN A 242 24.06 30.62 -18.97
N LEU A 243 25.39 30.65 -18.89
CA LEU A 243 26.19 30.06 -17.84
C LEU A 243 26.36 31.08 -16.70
N LYS A 244 26.22 30.62 -15.45
CA LYS A 244 26.66 31.37 -14.26
C LYS A 244 27.85 30.66 -13.66
N VAL A 245 28.88 31.42 -13.30
CA VAL A 245 30.09 30.92 -12.65
C VAL A 245 30.09 31.43 -11.22
N ASP A 246 30.37 30.57 -10.22
CA ASP A 246 30.65 31.06 -8.85
C ASP A 246 32.09 31.58 -8.74
N GLY A 247 32.41 32.23 -7.62
CA GLY A 247 33.76 32.67 -7.30
C GLY A 247 34.79 31.54 -7.17
N ALA A 248 34.38 30.27 -7.27
CA ALA A 248 35.27 29.10 -7.29
C ALA A 248 35.44 28.50 -8.70
N GLY A 249 34.98 29.20 -9.75
CA GLY A 249 35.12 28.78 -11.15
C GLY A 249 34.13 27.69 -11.58
N ARG A 250 33.15 27.31 -10.75
CA ARG A 250 32.15 26.31 -11.12
C ARG A 250 31.04 26.96 -11.94
N ALA A 251 30.93 26.55 -13.20
CA ALA A 251 29.87 27.00 -14.09
C ALA A 251 28.62 26.11 -13.98
N TRP A 252 27.43 26.71 -13.88
CA TRP A 252 26.15 26.02 -14.03
C TRP A 252 25.21 26.76 -14.98
N ARG A 253 24.44 26.01 -15.76
CA ARG A 253 23.45 26.55 -16.70
C ARG A 253 22.24 27.09 -15.93
N ARG A 254 21.84 28.34 -16.19
CA ARG A 254 20.61 28.91 -15.61
C ARG A 254 19.39 28.37 -16.37
N LEU A 255 18.58 27.55 -15.72
CA LEU A 255 17.37 27.01 -16.33
C LEU A 255 16.30 28.12 -16.52
N PRO A 256 15.73 28.29 -17.73
CA PRO A 256 14.61 29.20 -17.97
C PRO A 256 13.39 28.87 -17.09
N ARG A 257 12.56 29.88 -16.79
CA ARG A 257 11.26 29.63 -16.14
C ARG A 257 10.35 28.87 -17.10
N CYS A 258 9.64 27.85 -16.60
CA CYS A 258 8.68 27.09 -17.39
C CYS A 258 7.34 27.85 -17.47
N ARG A 259 6.87 28.22 -18.68
CA ARG A 259 5.56 28.91 -18.87
C ARG A 259 4.37 28.07 -18.41
N GLN A 260 4.44 26.74 -18.40
CA GLN A 260 3.37 25.87 -17.88
C GLN A 260 3.19 25.97 -16.35
N ALA A 261 4.15 26.54 -15.62
CA ALA A 261 3.98 26.84 -14.20
C ALA A 261 3.32 28.20 -13.93
N ALA A 262 3.05 28.99 -14.98
CA ALA A 262 2.48 30.34 -14.90
C ALA A 262 1.22 30.52 -15.75
N GLY A 263 0.59 29.42 -16.18
CA GLY A 263 -0.77 29.44 -16.72
C GLY A 263 -1.81 29.23 -15.61
N PRO A 264 -3.09 29.63 -15.81
CA PRO A 264 -4.17 29.50 -14.82
C PRO A 264 -4.50 28.04 -14.40
N LEU A 265 -3.81 27.04 -14.94
CA LEU A 265 -3.91 25.61 -14.61
C LEU A 265 -2.63 25.00 -14.03
N SER A 266 -1.73 25.81 -13.43
CA SER A 266 -0.75 25.29 -12.48
C SER A 266 -1.47 24.83 -11.21
N THR A 267 -2.13 23.66 -11.25
CA THR A 267 -2.63 23.03 -10.04
C THR A 267 -1.42 22.70 -9.16
N ARG A 268 -1.13 23.55 -8.17
CA ARG A 268 -0.24 23.21 -7.06
C ARG A 268 -0.63 21.80 -6.62
N LEU A 269 0.31 20.86 -6.66
CA LEU A 269 0.05 19.49 -6.20
C LEU A 269 -0.67 19.58 -4.86
N SER A 270 -1.85 18.96 -4.78
CA SER A 270 -2.65 18.98 -3.57
C SER A 270 -1.78 18.52 -2.40
N LYS A 271 -2.08 19.01 -1.20
CA LYS A 271 -1.34 18.61 0.02
C LYS A 271 -1.28 17.07 0.14
N ARG A 272 -2.37 16.38 -0.24
CA ARG A 272 -2.47 14.92 -0.31
C ARG A 272 -1.46 14.31 -1.27
N GLU A 273 -1.39 14.82 -2.50
CA GLU A 273 -0.50 14.31 -3.54
C GLU A 273 0.98 14.48 -3.17
N ARG A 274 1.35 15.62 -2.55
CA ARG A 274 2.71 15.84 -2.01
C ARG A 274 3.09 14.84 -0.93
N ASN A 275 2.15 14.52 -0.03
CA ASN A 275 2.38 13.56 1.06
C ASN A 275 2.53 12.12 0.52
N LEU A 276 1.70 11.71 -0.44
CA LEU A 276 1.81 10.39 -1.08
C LEU A 276 3.14 10.22 -1.81
N ARG A 277 3.60 11.25 -2.52
CA ARG A 277 4.93 11.23 -3.15
C ARG A 277 6.04 11.10 -2.12
N ALA A 278 6.00 11.88 -1.03
CA ALA A 278 7.00 11.78 0.03
C ALA A 278 7.07 10.36 0.63
N MET A 279 5.93 9.72 0.89
CA MET A 279 5.85 8.34 1.36
C MET A 279 6.46 7.35 0.35
N ARG A 280 6.12 7.47 -0.95
CA ARG A 280 6.64 6.60 -2.02
C ARG A 280 8.17 6.67 -2.18
N THR A 281 8.80 7.76 -1.77
CA THR A 281 10.28 7.85 -1.78
C THR A 281 10.98 7.06 -0.67
N VAL A 282 10.22 6.45 0.24
CA VAL A 282 10.75 5.66 1.37
C VAL A 282 10.49 4.17 1.12
N LYS A 283 11.50 3.33 1.36
CA LYS A 283 11.40 1.88 1.15
C LYS A 283 10.27 1.26 2.01
N PRO A 284 9.52 0.26 1.51
CA PRO A 284 8.42 -0.36 2.26
C PRO A 284 8.81 -0.96 3.63
N CYS A 285 10.02 -1.50 3.78
CA CYS A 285 10.52 -2.00 5.07
C CYS A 285 10.67 -0.88 6.11
N VAL A 286 11.18 0.28 5.69
CA VAL A 286 11.32 1.48 6.56
C VAL A 286 9.94 2.03 6.93
N LEU A 287 8.98 2.02 6.00
CA LEU A 287 7.59 2.40 6.29
C LEU A 287 6.94 1.51 7.36
N ARG A 288 7.15 0.19 7.29
CA ARG A 288 6.71 -0.75 8.34
C ARG A 288 7.40 -0.45 9.68
N ARG A 289 8.72 -0.19 9.67
CA ARG A 289 9.47 0.17 10.88
C ARG A 289 8.98 1.47 11.50
N ILE A 290 8.66 2.49 10.69
CA ILE A 290 8.04 3.75 11.17
C ILE A 290 6.75 3.46 11.94
N ASN A 291 5.86 2.61 11.40
CA ASN A 291 4.63 2.25 12.09
C ASN A 291 4.89 1.58 13.44
N THR A 292 5.86 0.66 13.51
CA THR A 292 6.24 -0.01 14.76
C THR A 292 6.84 0.96 15.80
N ILE A 293 7.67 1.91 15.36
CA ILE A 293 8.24 2.95 16.25
C ILE A 293 7.13 3.83 16.82
N VAL A 294 6.18 4.26 15.99
CA VAL A 294 5.02 5.05 16.42
C VAL A 294 4.16 4.25 17.42
N ASP A 295 3.88 2.98 17.13
CA ASP A 295 3.14 2.09 18.04
C ASP A 295 3.87 1.91 19.38
N GLY A 296 5.20 1.72 19.37
CA GLY A 296 6.02 1.61 20.58
C GLY A 296 5.98 2.87 21.45
N PHE A 297 6.04 4.06 20.85
CA PHE A 297 5.85 5.31 21.58
C PHE A 297 4.45 5.41 22.19
N HIS A 298 3.40 5.04 21.47
CA HIS A 298 2.04 5.05 22.01
C HIS A 298 1.85 4.06 23.16
N ARG A 299 2.38 2.84 23.07
CA ARG A 299 2.31 1.84 24.15
C ARG A 299 3.04 2.27 25.41
N SER A 300 4.16 2.98 25.25
CA SER A 300 4.92 3.57 26.36
C SER A 300 4.37 4.91 26.85
N GLN A 301 3.19 5.33 26.37
CA GLN A 301 2.55 6.62 26.69
C GLN A 301 3.44 7.84 26.40
N LYS A 302 4.39 7.72 25.47
CA LYS A 302 5.29 8.80 25.05
C LYS A 302 4.80 9.45 23.76
N PRO A 303 4.95 10.78 23.58
CA PRO A 303 4.52 11.44 22.35
C PRO A 303 5.43 11.06 21.18
N ALA A 304 4.82 10.55 20.11
CA ALA A 304 5.48 10.19 18.85
C ALA A 304 5.65 11.42 17.95
N THR A 305 6.71 12.22 18.17
CA THR A 305 7.02 13.37 17.31
C THR A 305 7.85 12.97 16.09
N ALA A 306 7.71 13.70 14.98
CA ALA A 306 8.50 13.44 13.77
C ALA A 306 10.02 13.49 14.03
N LYS A 307 10.47 14.34 14.97
CA LYS A 307 11.87 14.39 15.42
C LYS A 307 12.27 13.09 16.11
N LYS A 308 11.52 12.64 17.12
CA LYS A 308 11.80 11.39 17.86
C LYS A 308 11.84 10.17 16.93
N ILE A 309 10.89 10.07 15.99
CA ILE A 309 10.86 8.97 15.02
C ILE A 309 12.10 9.02 14.12
N SER A 310 12.48 10.21 13.64
CA SER A 310 13.68 10.39 12.83
C SER A 310 14.95 10.06 13.60
N ASP A 311 15.02 10.40 14.90
CA ASP A 311 16.19 10.14 15.73
C ASP A 311 16.36 8.64 16.04
N VAL A 312 15.26 7.89 16.22
CA VAL A 312 15.32 6.42 16.33
C VAL A 312 15.82 5.81 15.02
N LEU A 313 15.30 6.25 13.88
CA LEU A 313 15.75 5.76 12.57
C LEU A 313 17.20 6.09 12.25
N LYS A 314 17.71 7.24 12.71
CA LYS A 314 19.14 7.60 12.57
C LYS A 314 20.04 6.59 13.27
N LYS A 315 19.66 6.10 14.46
CA LYS A 315 20.40 5.03 15.16
C LYS A 315 20.44 3.74 14.34
N GLU A 316 19.41 3.50 13.52
CA GLU A 316 19.30 2.38 12.57
C GLU A 316 19.92 2.69 11.19
N ARG A 317 20.76 3.73 11.08
CA ARG A 317 21.40 4.19 9.83
C ARG A 317 20.42 4.63 8.72
N VAL A 318 19.19 5.00 9.07
CA VAL A 318 18.18 5.52 8.15
C VAL A 318 17.96 7.01 8.39
N PHE A 319 18.36 7.83 7.41
CA PHE A 319 18.30 9.29 7.52
C PHE A 319 17.07 9.87 6.84
N ILE A 320 16.09 10.31 7.64
CA ILE A 320 14.92 11.07 7.17
C ILE A 320 14.84 12.38 7.94
N ARG A 321 14.79 13.52 7.23
CA ARG A 321 14.61 14.84 7.86
C ARG A 321 13.21 14.94 8.48
N SER A 322 13.09 15.56 9.66
CA SER A 322 11.80 15.71 10.39
C SER A 322 10.68 16.33 9.53
N ARG A 323 11.01 17.32 8.66
CA ARG A 323 10.04 17.92 7.72
C ARG A 323 9.53 16.93 6.67
N LYS A 324 10.41 16.07 6.16
CA LYS A 324 10.04 14.97 5.24
C LYS A 324 9.23 13.92 6.00
N MET A 325 9.62 13.59 7.23
CA MET A 325 8.90 12.65 8.10
C MET A 325 7.43 13.07 8.30
N ASN A 326 7.14 14.35 8.53
CA ASN A 326 5.76 14.84 8.59
C ASN A 326 4.94 14.51 7.32
N SER A 327 5.54 14.67 6.14
CA SER A 327 4.87 14.35 4.87
C SER A 327 4.69 12.84 4.68
N VAL A 328 5.70 12.04 5.08
CA VAL A 328 5.66 10.58 5.07
C VAL A 328 4.57 10.05 5.99
N LEU A 329 4.49 10.54 7.24
CA LEU A 329 3.45 10.20 8.20
C LEU A 329 2.05 10.51 7.65
N HIS A 330 1.87 11.69 7.05
CA HIS A 330 0.60 12.02 6.41
C HIS A 330 0.26 11.13 5.21
N GLY A 331 1.26 10.70 4.44
CA GLY A 331 1.12 9.75 3.34
C GLY A 331 0.75 8.35 3.82
N LEU A 332 1.31 7.91 4.95
CA LEU A 332 0.95 6.67 5.67
C LEU A 332 -0.45 6.70 6.30
N GLY A 333 -1.12 7.85 6.29
CA GLY A 333 -2.47 8.01 6.84
C GLY A 333 -2.51 8.68 8.22
N TYR A 334 -1.37 8.91 8.89
CA TYR A 334 -1.36 9.64 10.16
C TYR A 334 -1.85 11.08 9.99
N ARG A 335 -2.45 11.61 11.07
CA ARG A 335 -2.94 12.98 11.15
C ARG A 335 -2.48 13.58 12.47
N PHE A 336 -1.92 14.78 12.40
CA PHE A 336 -1.62 15.56 13.59
C PHE A 336 -2.94 16.15 14.09
N ARG A 337 -3.41 15.67 15.23
CA ARG A 337 -4.65 16.09 15.87
C ARG A 337 -4.35 16.42 17.32
N ARG A 338 -5.15 17.31 17.92
CA ARG A 338 -5.14 17.49 19.38
C ARG A 338 -5.44 16.15 20.02
N VAL A 339 -4.58 15.68 20.92
CA VAL A 339 -4.80 14.45 21.69
C VAL A 339 -5.96 14.73 22.64
N ARG A 340 -7.19 14.46 22.18
CA ARG A 340 -8.38 14.42 23.04
C ARG A 340 -8.38 13.05 23.72
N GLY A 341 -8.75 13.00 24.99
CA GLY A 341 -8.68 11.79 25.81
C GLY A 341 -9.29 10.56 25.11
N ARG A 342 -8.52 9.47 25.16
CA ARG A 342 -8.83 8.09 24.74
C ARG A 342 -9.01 7.89 23.24
N THR A 343 -7.90 7.58 22.57
CA THR A 343 -7.98 6.76 21.35
C THR A 343 -8.54 5.39 21.73
N VAL A 344 -9.35 4.80 20.84
CA VAL A 344 -10.13 3.57 21.06
C VAL A 344 -9.28 2.40 21.60
N ASN A 345 -7.96 2.42 21.38
CA ASN A 345 -6.99 1.46 21.89
C ASN A 345 -6.73 1.51 23.42
N THR A 346 -7.42 2.37 24.18
CA THR A 346 -7.22 2.54 25.64
C THR A 346 -8.48 2.28 26.46
N GLU A 347 -9.57 1.81 25.86
CA GLU A 347 -10.77 1.44 26.61
C GLU A 347 -10.48 0.26 27.54
N LYS A 348 -10.85 0.40 28.82
CA LYS A 348 -10.75 -0.69 29.80
C LYS A 348 -11.65 -1.86 29.36
N PRO A 349 -11.29 -3.13 29.61
CA PRO A 349 -12.06 -4.29 29.13
C PRO A 349 -13.55 -4.26 29.48
N TYR A 350 -13.91 -3.81 30.69
CA TYR A 350 -15.31 -3.69 31.10
C TYR A 350 -16.07 -2.59 30.34
N ILE A 351 -15.40 -1.51 29.91
CA ILE A 351 -15.98 -0.45 29.09
C ILE A 351 -16.25 -0.99 27.69
N VAL A 352 -15.30 -1.75 27.12
CA VAL A 352 -15.48 -2.44 25.84
C VAL A 352 -16.67 -3.39 25.90
N ALA A 353 -16.81 -4.16 26.98
CA ALA A 353 -17.96 -5.06 27.16
C ALA A 353 -19.29 -4.30 27.20
N ARG A 354 -19.37 -3.19 27.95
CA ARG A 354 -20.55 -2.32 27.99
C ARG A 354 -20.87 -1.72 26.62
N ARG A 355 -19.86 -1.25 25.89
CA ARG A 355 -20.04 -0.74 24.53
C ARG A 355 -20.57 -1.82 23.58
N LYS A 356 -20.01 -3.02 23.60
CA LYS A 356 -20.50 -4.15 22.79
C LYS A 356 -21.95 -4.50 23.10
N ASN A 357 -22.31 -4.54 24.39
CA ASN A 357 -23.70 -4.79 24.80
C ASN A 357 -24.64 -3.70 24.31
N PHE A 358 -24.25 -2.42 24.43
CA PHE A 358 -25.01 -1.31 23.87
C PHE A 358 -25.21 -1.45 22.35
N LEU A 359 -24.14 -1.70 21.59
CA LEU A 359 -24.20 -1.85 20.14
C LEU A 359 -25.12 -3.01 19.72
N LYS A 360 -25.02 -4.16 20.40
CA LYS A 360 -25.92 -5.29 20.19
C LYS A 360 -27.38 -4.93 20.47
N ARG A 361 -27.63 -4.19 21.56
CA ARG A 361 -28.98 -3.81 21.98
C ARG A 361 -29.61 -2.80 21.02
N VAL A 362 -28.87 -1.76 20.63
CA VAL A 362 -29.30 -0.80 19.60
C VAL A 362 -29.64 -1.51 18.29
N GLU A 363 -28.78 -2.43 17.84
CA GLU A 363 -29.02 -3.18 16.61
C GLU A 363 -30.31 -4.01 16.69
N GLN A 364 -30.54 -4.70 17.81
CA GLN A 364 -31.77 -5.46 18.05
C GLN A 364 -33.01 -4.56 18.06
N LEU A 365 -32.95 -3.40 18.73
CA LEU A 365 -34.06 -2.44 18.77
C LEU A 365 -34.42 -1.96 17.36
N ARG A 366 -33.43 -1.63 16.52
CA ARG A 366 -33.67 -1.25 15.13
C ARG A 366 -34.26 -2.38 14.29
N LYS A 367 -33.79 -3.63 14.46
CA LYS A 367 -34.38 -4.82 13.81
C LYS A 367 -35.83 -5.03 14.20
N ASN A 368 -36.14 -4.82 15.47
CA ASN A 368 -37.49 -4.90 16.02
C ASN A 368 -38.33 -3.64 15.74
N ARG A 369 -37.87 -2.75 14.84
CA ARG A 369 -38.57 -1.53 14.43
C ARG A 369 -38.89 -0.57 15.58
N HIS A 370 -38.12 -0.59 16.67
CA HIS A 370 -38.28 0.42 17.72
C HIS A 370 -38.00 1.84 17.19
N MET A 371 -38.71 2.81 17.73
CA MET A 371 -38.38 4.22 17.60
C MET A 371 -37.37 4.60 18.67
N LEU A 372 -36.18 5.00 18.24
CA LEU A 372 -35.12 5.41 19.15
C LEU A 372 -35.19 6.93 19.34
N TYR A 373 -35.37 7.34 20.59
CA TYR A 373 -35.34 8.72 21.02
C TYR A 373 -34.06 8.97 21.80
N TYR A 374 -33.34 10.02 21.48
CA TYR A 374 -32.05 10.33 22.08
C TYR A 374 -32.16 11.62 22.87
N ILE A 375 -31.85 11.56 24.16
CA ILE A 375 -31.88 12.73 25.03
C ILE A 375 -30.49 13.05 25.56
N ASP A 376 -30.29 14.31 25.90
CA ASP A 376 -29.10 14.82 26.56
C ASP A 376 -29.36 16.25 27.05
N GLU A 377 -28.46 16.76 27.89
CA GLU A 377 -28.42 18.15 28.29
C GLU A 377 -27.20 18.87 27.71
N THR A 378 -27.37 20.15 27.42
CA THR A 378 -26.25 21.03 27.10
C THR A 378 -26.43 22.39 27.75
N TRP A 379 -25.40 23.24 27.66
CA TRP A 379 -25.45 24.58 28.22
C TRP A 379 -24.91 25.63 27.25
N LEU A 380 -25.50 26.82 27.36
CA LEU A 380 -25.14 28.07 26.73
C LEU A 380 -24.79 29.08 27.84
N TRP A 381 -24.07 30.16 27.50
CA TRP A 381 -23.65 31.16 28.48
C TRP A 381 -23.65 32.56 27.88
N LYS A 382 -23.60 33.59 28.73
CA LYS A 382 -23.53 35.00 28.32
C LYS A 382 -22.28 35.27 27.49
N GLY A 383 -22.41 35.99 26.37
CA GLY A 383 -21.27 36.31 25.50
C GLY A 383 -20.66 35.10 24.80
N MET A 384 -21.48 34.08 24.51
CA MET A 384 -21.13 32.93 23.68
C MET A 384 -21.02 33.33 22.20
N SER A 385 -20.03 34.16 21.86
CA SER A 385 -19.75 34.60 20.49
C SER A 385 -18.42 34.02 19.94
N HIS A 386 -17.95 34.54 18.82
CA HIS A 386 -16.67 34.17 18.20
C HIS A 386 -15.47 34.44 19.14
N THR A 387 -14.60 33.44 19.26
CA THR A 387 -13.38 33.51 20.11
C THR A 387 -12.12 33.89 19.33
N TYR A 388 -12.25 34.12 18.03
CA TYR A 388 -11.15 34.46 17.12
C TYR A 388 -11.63 35.59 16.22
N ASP A 389 -10.81 36.64 16.09
CA ASP A 389 -11.09 37.77 15.22
C ASP A 389 -9.78 38.35 14.63
N TRP A 390 -9.90 39.30 13.71
CA TRP A 390 -8.79 40.04 13.12
C TRP A 390 -8.48 41.27 13.97
N GLU A 391 -7.30 41.28 14.59
CA GLU A 391 -6.77 42.42 15.35
C GLU A 391 -5.63 43.08 14.58
N LEU A 392 -5.57 44.41 14.66
CA LEU A 392 -4.45 45.18 14.11
C LEU A 392 -3.21 45.00 14.99
N ALA A 393 -2.06 44.77 14.37
CA ALA A 393 -0.78 44.59 15.07
C ALA A 393 -0.07 45.91 15.40
N ILE A 394 -0.82 46.96 15.71
CA ILE A 394 -0.31 48.27 16.12
C ILE A 394 -0.67 48.55 17.58
N GLU A 395 0.09 49.40 18.26
CA GLU A 395 -0.13 49.69 19.67
C GLU A 395 -1.49 50.38 19.91
N PRO A 396 -2.24 50.00 20.97
CA PRO A 396 -3.56 50.55 21.29
C PRO A 396 -3.60 52.09 21.36
N ALA A 397 -2.52 52.71 21.84
CA ALA A 397 -2.43 54.17 21.93
C ALA A 397 -2.41 54.85 20.55
N GLU A 398 -1.77 54.23 19.55
CA GLU A 398 -1.75 54.75 18.18
C GLU A 398 -3.07 54.47 17.45
N MET A 399 -3.72 53.35 17.76
CA MET A 399 -5.09 53.09 17.29
C MET A 399 -6.06 54.16 17.77
N ALA A 400 -6.00 54.53 19.06
CA ALA A 400 -6.84 55.56 19.64
C ALA A 400 -6.60 56.95 19.01
N LYS A 401 -5.34 57.33 18.76
CA LYS A 401 -4.99 58.58 18.06
C LYS A 401 -5.52 58.64 16.63
N GLN A 402 -5.63 57.50 15.96
CA GLN A 402 -6.18 57.37 14.60
C GLN A 402 -7.71 57.22 14.59
N GLY A 403 -8.37 57.24 15.75
CA GLY A 403 -9.82 57.01 15.86
C GLY A 403 -10.26 55.57 15.54
N LEU A 404 -9.34 54.61 15.59
CA LEU A 404 -9.60 53.19 15.32
C LEU A 404 -10.07 52.46 16.59
N SER A 405 -10.96 51.48 16.42
CA SER A 405 -11.41 50.60 17.50
C SER A 405 -10.26 49.76 18.06
N LEU A 406 -10.15 49.66 19.38
CA LEU A 406 -9.14 48.85 20.10
C LEU A 406 -9.29 47.33 19.92
N GLY A 407 -10.26 46.89 19.11
CA GLY A 407 -10.56 45.49 18.88
C GLY A 407 -11.70 44.96 19.77
N PRO A 408 -12.09 43.68 19.58
CA PRO A 408 -13.17 43.08 20.35
C PRO A 408 -12.78 42.90 21.81
N SER A 409 -13.73 43.14 22.72
CA SER A 409 -13.53 42.83 24.14
C SER A 409 -13.41 41.32 24.35
N ALA A 410 -12.61 40.91 25.34
CA ALA A 410 -12.55 39.51 25.74
C ALA A 410 -13.95 39.00 26.13
N PRO A 411 -14.35 37.78 25.71
CA PRO A 411 -15.63 37.24 26.09
C PRO A 411 -15.77 37.18 27.61
N PRO A 412 -16.94 37.55 28.16
CA PRO A 412 -17.17 37.43 29.59
C PRO A 412 -16.95 35.98 30.05
N GLY A 413 -16.46 35.80 31.27
CA GLY A 413 -16.25 34.48 31.87
C GLY A 413 -17.53 33.62 31.83
N ARG A 414 -17.37 32.29 31.90
CA ARG A 414 -18.45 31.28 31.77
C ARG A 414 -19.40 31.22 32.98
N GLY A 415 -19.93 32.37 33.40
CA GLY A 415 -20.76 32.65 34.57
C GLY A 415 -22.12 31.94 34.54
N GLN A 416 -23.23 32.69 34.63
CA GLN A 416 -24.57 32.09 34.54
C GLN A 416 -24.77 31.34 33.21
N ARG A 417 -25.54 30.25 33.26
CA ARG A 417 -25.74 29.34 32.13
C ARG A 417 -27.23 29.18 31.82
N ALA A 418 -27.56 29.11 30.54
CA ALA A 418 -28.84 28.57 30.10
C ALA A 418 -28.62 27.07 29.83
N ILE A 419 -29.33 26.21 30.56
CA ILE A 419 -29.30 24.76 30.39
C ILE A 419 -30.44 24.40 29.45
N VAL A 420 -30.09 23.61 28.44
CA VAL A 420 -30.96 23.17 27.35
C VAL A 420 -31.07 21.66 27.45
N THR A 421 -32.30 21.15 27.55
CA THR A 421 -32.62 19.73 27.49
C THR A 421 -33.56 19.51 26.32
N HIS A 422 -33.33 18.47 25.51
CA HIS A 422 -34.21 18.17 24.39
C HIS A 422 -34.17 16.68 24.03
N CYS A 423 -35.02 16.28 23.09
CA CYS A 423 -35.19 14.92 22.63
C CYS A 423 -35.15 14.87 21.10
N LEU A 424 -34.22 14.09 20.59
CA LEU A 424 -34.05 13.82 19.16
C LEU A 424 -34.72 12.48 18.83
N GLY A 425 -35.80 12.54 18.06
CA GLY A 425 -36.53 11.39 17.56
C GLY A 425 -36.04 10.90 16.18
N PRO A 426 -36.67 9.85 15.63
CA PRO A 426 -36.25 9.23 14.37
C PRO A 426 -36.42 10.12 13.13
N GLU A 427 -37.33 11.10 13.18
CA GLU A 427 -37.68 11.96 12.04
C GLU A 427 -37.40 13.45 12.28
N GLY A 428 -36.91 13.81 13.48
CA GLY A 428 -36.72 15.20 13.85
C GLY A 428 -36.57 15.36 15.36
N MET A 429 -36.44 16.61 15.79
CA MET A 429 -36.60 16.93 17.20
C MET A 429 -38.06 16.71 17.61
N LEU A 430 -38.29 16.19 18.82
CA LEU A 430 -39.64 15.91 19.29
C LEU A 430 -40.31 17.20 19.76
N ASP A 431 -41.45 17.54 19.16
CA ASP A 431 -42.22 18.73 19.53
C ASP A 431 -42.63 18.68 21.01
N GLY A 432 -42.59 19.84 21.67
CA GLY A 432 -42.89 19.98 23.09
C GLY A 432 -41.83 19.40 24.06
N ALA A 433 -40.73 18.84 23.55
CA ALA A 433 -39.66 18.29 24.41
C ALA A 433 -38.54 19.28 24.73
N LEU A 434 -38.48 20.45 24.08
CA LEU A 434 -37.45 21.45 24.33
C LEU A 434 -37.70 22.14 25.68
N ASP A 435 -36.73 22.04 26.59
CA ASP A 435 -36.72 22.77 27.85
C ASP A 435 -35.45 23.61 27.96
N ILE A 436 -35.61 24.90 28.27
CA ILE A 436 -34.49 25.84 28.45
C ILE A 436 -34.72 26.67 29.72
N PHE A 437 -33.87 26.45 30.71
CA PHE A 437 -33.89 27.19 31.97
C PHE A 437 -32.54 27.83 32.29
N ILE A 438 -32.59 29.00 32.93
CA ILE A 438 -31.39 29.76 33.32
C ILE A 438 -31.01 29.40 34.76
N SER A 439 -29.73 29.12 35.00
CA SER A 439 -29.25 28.84 36.34
C SER A 439 -29.24 30.10 37.21
N ASN A 440 -29.74 29.95 38.44
CA ASN A 440 -29.67 31.01 39.45
C ASN A 440 -28.20 31.20 39.87
N LYS A 441 -27.77 32.47 39.99
CA LYS A 441 -26.36 32.89 40.23
C LYS A 441 -25.60 31.96 41.19
N SER A 442 -24.64 31.20 40.67
CA SER A 442 -23.55 30.66 41.48
C SER A 442 -22.42 31.69 41.55
N ARG A 443 -22.11 32.16 42.76
CA ARG A 443 -20.94 33.00 43.08
C ARG A 443 -19.62 32.22 43.10
N SER A 444 -19.55 30.99 42.59
CA SER A 444 -18.30 30.24 42.51
C SER A 444 -17.93 29.93 41.06
N SER A 445 -16.69 30.29 40.72
CA SER A 445 -16.01 30.00 39.47
C SER A 445 -15.63 28.51 39.34
N ASP A 446 -16.55 27.61 39.68
CA ASP A 446 -16.28 26.18 39.67
C ASP A 446 -17.12 25.44 38.63
N GLN A 447 -16.48 24.51 37.94
CA GLN A 447 -16.88 23.98 36.62
C GLN A 447 -18.01 22.95 36.67
N ASP A 448 -18.72 22.84 37.79
CA ASP A 448 -19.67 21.75 38.07
C ASP A 448 -21.13 22.18 37.82
N TYR A 449 -21.58 22.06 36.57
CA TYR A 449 -22.97 22.35 36.17
C TYR A 449 -23.98 21.31 36.71
N HIS A 450 -23.52 20.19 37.28
CA HIS A 450 -24.39 19.16 37.83
C HIS A 450 -25.17 19.61 39.07
N ARG A 451 -24.91 20.81 39.61
CA ARG A 451 -25.71 21.38 40.70
C ARG A 451 -27.01 22.06 40.22
N ASP A 452 -27.03 22.55 38.99
CA ASP A 452 -28.16 23.35 38.46
C ASP A 452 -29.29 22.47 37.89
N MET A 453 -28.92 21.34 37.28
CA MET A 453 -29.83 20.25 36.90
C MET A 453 -29.90 19.23 38.04
N ASN A 454 -31.08 19.00 38.60
CA ASN A 454 -31.29 18.03 39.68
C ASN A 454 -32.33 16.96 39.27
N SER A 455 -32.35 15.85 40.01
CA SER A 455 -33.26 14.73 39.73
C SER A 455 -34.72 15.15 39.64
N ALA A 456 -35.20 16.04 40.50
CA ALA A 456 -36.61 16.44 40.52
C ALA A 456 -37.03 17.28 39.29
N LYS A 457 -36.15 18.14 38.77
CA LYS A 457 -36.40 18.88 37.53
C LYS A 457 -36.37 17.92 36.34
N PHE A 458 -35.33 17.09 36.26
CA PHE A 458 -35.18 16.12 35.18
C PHE A 458 -36.35 15.13 35.15
N GLU A 459 -36.76 14.57 36.29
CA GLU A 459 -37.85 13.60 36.37
C GLU A 459 -39.19 14.19 35.91
N ARG A 460 -39.50 15.45 36.26
CA ARG A 460 -40.71 16.13 35.76
C ARG A 460 -40.69 16.33 34.25
N TRP A 461 -39.57 16.81 33.72
CA TRP A 461 -39.40 16.95 32.27
C TRP A 461 -39.47 15.58 31.56
N PHE A 462 -38.86 14.55 32.15
CA PHE A 462 -38.81 13.20 31.60
C PHE A 462 -40.18 12.52 31.58
N GLU A 463 -41.03 12.80 32.57
CA GLU A 463 -42.42 12.33 32.62
C GLU A 463 -43.26 12.94 31.50
N GLU A 464 -43.20 14.26 31.29
CA GLU A 464 -43.86 14.91 30.15
C GLU A 464 -43.31 14.42 28.81
N LEU A 465 -41.99 14.21 28.71
CA LEU A 465 -41.37 13.61 27.54
C LEU A 465 -41.94 12.22 27.24
N CYS A 466 -42.10 11.37 28.26
CA CYS A 466 -42.63 10.02 28.10
C CYS A 466 -44.07 10.05 27.57
N LYS A 467 -44.92 10.97 28.04
CA LYS A 467 -46.27 11.17 27.49
C LYS A 467 -46.23 11.52 25.99
N ASN A 468 -45.36 12.44 25.59
CA ASN A 468 -45.21 12.81 24.18
C ASN A 468 -44.71 11.64 23.31
N ILE A 469 -43.76 10.85 23.82
CA ILE A 469 -43.24 9.67 23.13
C ILE A 469 -44.29 8.56 23.04
N GLU A 470 -45.09 8.35 24.08
CA GLU A 470 -46.19 7.38 24.09
C GLU A 470 -47.21 7.72 23.01
N ASN A 471 -47.62 8.98 22.91
CA ASN A 471 -48.54 9.44 21.87
C ASN A 471 -47.98 9.15 20.47
N GLU A 472 -46.70 9.43 20.23
CA GLU A 472 -46.05 9.10 18.95
C GLU A 472 -45.94 7.57 18.71
N SER A 473 -45.68 6.80 19.77
CA SER A 473 -45.59 5.34 19.76
C SER A 473 -46.92 4.70 19.35
N VAL A 474 -48.01 5.14 19.99
CA VAL A 474 -49.38 4.71 19.69
C VAL A 474 -49.76 5.13 18.27
N ARG A 475 -49.56 6.40 17.92
CA ARG A 475 -49.89 6.95 16.59
C ARG A 475 -49.21 6.20 15.45
N ARG A 476 -47.97 5.75 15.65
CA ARG A 476 -47.19 5.05 14.62
C ARG A 476 -47.25 3.52 14.73
N GLY A 477 -47.88 2.98 15.77
CA GLY A 477 -47.95 1.54 16.03
C GLY A 477 -46.57 0.89 16.20
N ARG A 478 -45.60 1.60 16.79
CA ARG A 478 -44.21 1.13 16.94
C ARG A 478 -43.73 1.34 18.37
N PRO A 479 -43.07 0.34 18.99
CA PRO A 479 -42.54 0.49 20.33
C PRO A 479 -41.44 1.57 20.39
N ALA A 480 -41.34 2.29 21.49
CA ALA A 480 -40.36 3.35 21.68
C ALA A 480 -39.27 2.97 22.70
N THR A 481 -38.08 3.56 22.53
CA THR A 481 -36.99 3.43 23.49
C THR A 481 -36.19 4.72 23.58
N VAL A 482 -36.01 5.22 24.81
CA VAL A 482 -35.19 6.40 25.09
C VAL A 482 -33.74 5.98 25.35
N VAL A 483 -32.81 6.66 24.70
CA VAL A 483 -31.38 6.53 24.84
C VAL A 483 -30.84 7.74 25.59
N MET A 484 -30.13 7.50 26.70
CA MET A 484 -29.61 8.57 27.57
C MET A 484 -28.25 8.21 28.17
N ASP A 485 -27.57 9.19 28.75
CA ASP A 485 -26.25 9.03 29.37
C ASP A 485 -26.33 8.42 30.79
N ASN A 486 -25.21 8.34 31.53
CA ASN A 486 -25.18 7.74 32.86
C ASN A 486 -25.10 8.76 34.01
N ALA A 487 -25.53 10.00 33.81
CA ALA A 487 -25.51 11.00 34.87
C ALA A 487 -26.22 10.48 36.12
N SER A 488 -25.68 10.84 37.30
CA SER A 488 -26.18 10.34 38.58
C SER A 488 -27.66 10.67 38.79
N TYR A 489 -28.12 11.82 38.31
CA TYR A 489 -29.51 12.24 38.43
C TYR A 489 -30.48 11.46 37.52
N HIS A 490 -30.04 10.91 36.38
CA HIS A 490 -30.86 9.99 35.57
C HIS A 490 -31.03 8.61 36.22
N ARG A 491 -30.08 8.24 37.08
CA ARG A 491 -29.99 6.91 37.71
C ARG A 491 -30.37 6.92 39.19
N ARG A 492 -31.15 7.91 39.63
CA ARG A 492 -31.65 7.96 41.00
C ARG A 492 -32.46 6.69 41.30
N LEU A 493 -32.01 5.95 42.29
CA LEU A 493 -32.69 4.74 42.75
C LEU A 493 -33.85 5.14 43.68
N THR A 494 -35.05 4.68 43.36
CA THR A 494 -36.22 4.74 44.25
C THR A 494 -36.19 3.57 45.23
N ASN A 495 -35.80 2.40 44.75
CA ASN A 495 -35.43 1.26 45.58
C ASN A 495 -33.94 0.94 45.36
N ARG A 496 -33.16 0.90 46.45
CA ARG A 496 -31.72 0.58 46.42
C ARG A 496 -31.41 -0.57 47.36
N LEU A 497 -30.33 -1.29 47.07
CA LEU A 497 -29.82 -2.26 48.03
C LEU A 497 -29.38 -1.55 49.33
N PRO A 498 -29.58 -2.21 50.48
CA PRO A 498 -29.04 -1.74 51.75
C PRO A 498 -27.51 -1.69 51.73
N ARG A 499 -26.94 -0.75 52.48
CA ARG A 499 -25.50 -0.50 52.63
C ARG A 499 -25.09 -0.57 54.09
N GLN A 500 -23.80 -0.75 54.37
CA GLN A 500 -23.26 -0.82 55.74
C GLN A 500 -23.62 0.41 56.59
N SER A 501 -23.77 1.58 55.96
CA SER A 501 -24.19 2.83 56.60
C SER A 501 -25.65 2.84 57.06
N ASP A 502 -26.49 1.93 56.56
CA ASP A 502 -27.92 1.96 56.85
C ASP A 502 -28.20 1.40 58.26
N PRO A 503 -29.22 1.93 58.97
CA PRO A 503 -29.67 1.39 60.25
C PRO A 503 -30.02 -0.09 60.15
N LYS A 504 -29.70 -0.90 61.19
CA LYS A 504 -29.92 -2.35 61.15
C LYS A 504 -31.40 -2.69 60.92
N ALA A 505 -32.30 -1.93 61.55
CA ALA A 505 -33.74 -2.05 61.37
C ALA A 505 -34.13 -1.90 59.90
N GLN A 506 -33.66 -0.86 59.20
CA GLN A 506 -33.95 -0.67 57.77
C GLN A 506 -33.42 -1.81 56.89
N ILE A 507 -32.26 -2.38 57.21
CA ILE A 507 -31.71 -3.53 56.49
C ILE A 507 -32.60 -4.77 56.69
N LEU A 508 -33.11 -4.98 57.91
CA LEU A 508 -34.05 -6.07 58.23
C LEU A 508 -35.38 -5.88 57.51
N ASP A 509 -35.99 -4.69 57.61
CA ASP A 509 -37.25 -4.36 56.95
C ASP A 509 -37.14 -4.56 55.44
N TRP A 510 -36.06 -4.08 54.83
CA TRP A 510 -35.80 -4.27 53.42
C TRP A 510 -35.67 -5.76 53.06
N SER A 511 -35.00 -6.55 53.92
CA SER A 511 -34.83 -8.00 53.71
C SER A 511 -36.18 -8.73 53.73
N VAL A 512 -37.07 -8.38 54.66
CA VAL A 512 -38.42 -8.94 54.75
C VAL A 512 -39.25 -8.54 53.54
N GLN A 513 -39.26 -7.25 53.18
CA GLN A 513 -40.01 -6.73 52.03
C GLN A 513 -39.59 -7.38 50.70
N ASN A 514 -38.32 -7.77 50.57
CA ASN A 514 -37.76 -8.37 49.35
C ASN A 514 -37.60 -9.90 49.45
N ASN A 515 -38.23 -10.55 50.44
CA ASN A 515 -38.22 -12.01 50.65
C ASN A 515 -36.81 -12.62 50.69
N ILE A 516 -35.88 -11.99 51.40
CA ILE A 516 -34.52 -12.51 51.59
C ILE A 516 -34.54 -13.59 52.68
N HIS A 517 -34.41 -14.86 52.26
CA HIS A 517 -34.39 -16.00 53.18
C HIS A 517 -33.15 -16.03 54.08
N GLY A 518 -33.31 -16.59 55.29
CA GLY A 518 -32.21 -16.83 56.24
C GLY A 518 -31.79 -15.63 57.08
N VAL A 519 -32.48 -14.49 56.96
CA VAL A 519 -32.21 -13.29 57.78
C VAL A 519 -32.86 -13.42 59.15
N GLN A 520 -32.07 -13.30 60.22
CA GLN A 520 -32.53 -13.33 61.62
C GLN A 520 -32.14 -12.03 62.36
N THR A 521 -32.97 -11.63 63.34
CA THR A 521 -32.82 -10.34 64.05
C THR A 521 -31.57 -10.25 64.92
N ASN A 522 -31.05 -11.39 65.39
CA ASN A 522 -29.82 -11.52 66.19
C ASN A 522 -28.53 -11.40 65.34
N MET A 523 -28.61 -11.54 64.01
CA MET A 523 -27.44 -11.45 63.13
C MET A 523 -26.80 -10.06 63.13
N THR A 524 -25.50 -9.99 62.93
CA THR A 524 -24.80 -8.70 62.73
C THR A 524 -25.20 -8.07 61.39
N LYS A 525 -25.06 -6.73 61.25
CA LYS A 525 -25.31 -6.03 59.97
C LYS A 525 -24.52 -6.66 58.81
N ALA A 526 -23.27 -7.02 59.07
CA ALA A 526 -22.39 -7.62 58.07
C ALA A 526 -22.90 -8.98 57.58
N GLN A 527 -23.38 -9.83 58.49
CA GLN A 527 -23.98 -11.13 58.13
C GLN A 527 -25.25 -10.96 57.29
N ILE A 528 -26.13 -10.01 57.66
CA ILE A 528 -27.36 -9.73 56.91
C ILE A 528 -27.02 -9.22 55.50
N LEU A 529 -26.09 -8.26 55.38
CA LEU A 529 -25.65 -7.74 54.08
C LEU A 529 -24.96 -8.79 53.21
N HIS A 530 -24.25 -9.75 53.81
CA HIS A 530 -23.69 -10.90 53.09
C HIS A 530 -24.80 -11.81 52.52
N LEU A 531 -25.84 -12.12 53.31
CA LEU A 531 -27.02 -12.86 52.83
C LEU A 531 -27.73 -12.11 51.70
N ILE A 532 -27.96 -10.80 51.85
CA ILE A 532 -28.52 -9.95 50.79
C ILE A 532 -27.63 -10.04 49.54
N SER A 533 -26.32 -9.84 49.67
CA SER A 533 -25.38 -9.87 48.56
C SER A 533 -25.42 -11.20 47.79
N ASN A 534 -25.53 -12.32 48.51
CA ASN A 534 -25.64 -13.65 47.91
C ASN A 534 -27.00 -13.84 47.23
N ALA A 535 -28.09 -13.43 47.88
CA ALA A 535 -29.44 -13.55 47.33
C ALA A 535 -29.60 -12.72 46.04
N VAL A 536 -29.02 -11.51 45.99
CA VAL A 536 -29.14 -10.59 44.84
C VAL A 536 -28.05 -10.79 43.79
N ASN A 537 -27.09 -11.70 44.01
CA ASN A 537 -25.99 -11.93 43.09
C ASN A 537 -26.52 -12.32 41.70
N GLY A 538 -26.03 -11.65 40.65
CA GLY A 538 -26.52 -11.81 39.27
C GLY A 538 -27.94 -11.26 39.00
N ARG A 539 -28.71 -10.87 40.02
CA ARG A 539 -30.12 -10.46 39.93
C ARG A 539 -30.42 -9.07 40.49
N ARG A 540 -29.38 -8.29 40.80
CA ARG A 540 -29.48 -6.94 41.38
C ARG A 540 -30.48 -6.01 40.70
N HIS A 541 -30.61 -6.09 39.37
CA HIS A 541 -31.55 -5.31 38.57
C HIS A 541 -33.04 -5.57 38.87
N LEU A 542 -33.37 -6.69 39.51
CA LEU A 542 -34.74 -6.99 39.97
C LEU A 542 -35.09 -6.26 41.27
N PHE A 543 -34.07 -5.87 42.05
CA PHE A 543 -34.22 -5.24 43.36
C PHE A 543 -33.97 -3.74 43.31
N GLU A 544 -33.12 -3.27 42.39
CA GLU A 544 -32.85 -1.85 42.20
C GLU A 544 -33.74 -1.27 41.11
N LYS A 545 -34.63 -0.35 41.49
CA LYS A 545 -35.47 0.40 40.55
C LYS A 545 -34.98 1.83 40.43
N MET A 546 -34.81 2.27 39.19
CA MET A 546 -34.49 3.67 38.87
C MET A 546 -35.79 4.42 38.59
N ARG A 547 -35.92 5.65 39.12
CA ARG A 547 -37.13 6.45 38.92
C ARG A 547 -37.46 6.66 37.44
N THR A 548 -36.45 6.89 36.62
CA THR A 548 -36.60 7.06 35.17
C THR A 548 -37.12 5.80 34.50
N THR A 549 -36.66 4.62 34.93
CA THR A 549 -37.18 3.33 34.45
C THR A 549 -38.64 3.14 34.83
N GLU A 550 -39.04 3.46 36.06
CA GLU A 550 -40.44 3.40 36.47
C GLU A 550 -41.33 4.33 35.65
N ILE A 551 -40.90 5.58 35.44
CA ILE A 551 -41.62 6.55 34.60
C ILE A 551 -41.78 5.99 33.18
N ALA A 552 -40.69 5.54 32.55
CA ALA A 552 -40.74 5.03 31.18
C ALA A 552 -41.60 3.77 31.04
N GLU A 553 -41.51 2.83 32.00
CA GLU A 553 -42.32 1.59 32.02
C GLU A 553 -43.82 1.89 32.12
N ASN A 554 -44.23 2.89 32.91
CA ASN A 554 -45.63 3.30 33.02
C ASN A 554 -46.22 3.80 31.68
N HIS A 555 -45.36 4.25 30.76
CA HIS A 555 -45.73 4.70 29.42
C HIS A 555 -45.40 3.66 28.33
N GLY A 556 -45.02 2.43 28.70
CA GLY A 556 -44.66 1.38 27.74
C GLY A 556 -43.35 1.65 26.97
N ILE A 557 -42.48 2.50 27.51
CA ILE A 557 -41.24 2.97 26.86
C ILE A 557 -40.03 2.23 27.44
N GLY A 558 -39.16 1.73 26.56
CA GLY A 558 -37.88 1.15 26.97
C GLY A 558 -36.82 2.22 27.29
N ILE A 559 -35.83 1.88 28.13
CA ILE A 559 -34.63 2.71 28.33
C ILE A 559 -33.38 1.96 27.87
N LEU A 560 -32.48 2.67 27.21
CA LEU A 560 -31.14 2.21 26.89
C LEU A 560 -30.08 3.24 27.29
N PHE A 561 -29.18 2.85 28.16
CA PHE A 561 -28.10 3.73 28.59
C PHE A 561 -26.89 3.63 27.67
N LEU A 562 -26.31 4.79 27.33
CA LEU A 562 -25.05 4.88 26.60
C LEU A 562 -23.93 4.20 27.38
N PRO A 563 -22.91 3.64 26.70
CA PRO A 563 -21.74 3.15 27.38
C PRO A 563 -20.94 4.34 27.95
N PRO A 564 -20.34 4.23 29.16
CA PRO A 564 -19.57 5.32 29.75
C PRO A 564 -18.50 5.84 28.80
N PHE A 565 -18.35 7.17 28.71
CA PHE A 565 -17.38 7.86 27.83
C PHE A 565 -17.62 7.74 26.31
N HIS A 566 -18.85 7.44 25.88
CA HIS A 566 -19.21 7.27 24.47
C HIS A 566 -20.31 8.23 24.01
N CYS A 567 -20.18 9.53 24.28
CA CYS A 567 -21.09 10.55 23.74
C CYS A 567 -21.18 10.53 22.20
N ARG A 568 -20.15 10.03 21.50
CA ARG A 568 -20.17 9.82 20.03
C ARG A 568 -21.23 8.82 19.54
N LEU A 569 -21.83 8.05 20.45
CA LEU A 569 -22.95 7.15 20.16
C LEU A 569 -24.31 7.82 20.42
N ASN A 570 -24.32 9.11 20.76
CA ASN A 570 -25.51 9.92 20.96
C ASN A 570 -25.61 10.99 19.85
N PRO A 571 -26.55 10.90 18.90
CA PRO A 571 -26.64 11.83 17.77
C PRO A 571 -27.01 13.26 18.19
N ILE A 572 -27.70 13.44 19.32
CA ILE A 572 -28.08 14.78 19.80
C ILE A 572 -26.86 15.66 20.14
N GLU A 573 -25.72 15.05 20.47
CA GLU A 573 -24.45 15.75 20.69
C GLU A 573 -23.94 16.48 19.43
N MET A 574 -24.27 15.95 18.25
CA MET A 574 -23.98 16.64 16.99
C MET A 574 -24.90 17.83 16.79
N VAL A 575 -26.19 17.67 17.14
CA VAL A 575 -27.17 18.76 17.09
C VAL A 575 -26.78 19.87 18.04
N TRP A 576 -26.28 19.57 19.24
CA TRP A 576 -25.68 20.58 20.12
C TRP A 576 -24.52 21.30 19.47
N GLY A 577 -23.65 20.60 18.75
CA GLY A 577 -22.56 21.22 18.00
C GLY A 577 -23.07 22.23 16.97
N ILE A 578 -24.09 21.85 16.20
CA ILE A 578 -24.69 22.68 15.15
C ILE A 578 -25.43 23.87 15.76
N MET A 579 -26.25 23.64 16.79
CA MET A 579 -26.97 24.68 17.53
C MET A 579 -26.03 25.71 18.12
N LYS A 580 -24.96 25.26 18.81
CA LYS A 580 -23.99 26.16 19.41
C LYS A 580 -23.24 26.98 18.37
N GLU A 581 -23.02 26.44 17.18
CA GLU A 581 -22.42 27.18 16.08
C GLU A 581 -23.38 28.21 15.49
N TYR A 582 -24.67 27.88 15.38
CA TYR A 582 -25.71 28.85 15.01
C TYR A 582 -25.77 30.00 16.02
N VAL A 583 -25.87 29.69 17.31
CA VAL A 583 -25.91 30.71 18.37
C VAL A 583 -24.67 31.61 18.32
N ARG A 584 -23.46 31.05 18.15
CA ARG A 584 -22.23 31.87 18.05
C ARG A 584 -22.21 32.86 16.90
N LYS A 585 -22.89 32.54 15.79
CA LYS A 585 -22.98 33.43 14.62
C LYS A 585 -23.96 34.58 14.81
N GLN A 586 -24.96 34.40 15.68
CA GLN A 586 -25.96 35.42 16.00
C GLN A 586 -25.57 36.26 17.21
N ALA A 587 -24.93 35.62 18.20
CA ALA A 587 -24.69 36.20 19.51
C ALA A 587 -23.58 37.25 19.51
N ASN A 588 -23.84 38.33 20.25
CA ASN A 588 -22.87 39.37 20.57
C ASN A 588 -22.36 39.23 22.02
N MET A 589 -21.24 39.90 22.33
CA MET A 589 -20.66 39.88 23.69
C MET A 589 -21.58 40.51 24.75
N SER A 590 -22.43 41.45 24.35
CA SER A 590 -23.38 42.15 25.22
C SER A 590 -24.67 41.38 25.49
N ASP A 591 -24.99 40.36 24.68
CA ASP A 591 -26.26 39.63 24.77
C ASP A 591 -26.40 38.94 26.14
N ASN A 592 -27.57 39.12 26.76
CA ASN A 592 -27.95 38.44 28.00
C ASN A 592 -28.42 37.00 27.72
N LEU A 593 -28.68 36.23 28.77
CA LEU A 593 -29.04 34.81 28.63
C LEU A 593 -30.43 34.61 28.01
N GLU A 594 -31.34 35.56 28.20
CA GLU A 594 -32.67 35.57 27.59
C GLU A 594 -32.57 35.70 26.07
N THR A 595 -31.70 36.59 25.57
CA THR A 595 -31.39 36.71 24.14
C THR A 595 -30.73 35.44 23.60
N ILE A 596 -29.77 34.86 24.33
CA ILE A 596 -29.13 33.60 23.94
C ILE A 596 -30.13 32.44 23.90
N LYS A 597 -31.07 32.39 24.85
CA LYS A 597 -32.18 31.43 24.88
C LYS A 597 -33.05 31.59 23.62
N ARG A 598 -33.41 32.80 23.24
CA ARG A 598 -34.21 33.07 22.03
C ARG A 598 -33.53 32.54 20.76
N TYR A 599 -32.21 32.76 20.59
CA TYR A 599 -31.48 32.20 19.45
C TYR A 599 -31.50 30.67 19.42
N CYS A 600 -31.52 30.03 20.59
CA CYS A 600 -31.64 28.58 20.70
C CYS A 600 -33.05 28.10 20.28
N GLU A 601 -34.10 28.81 20.69
CA GLU A 601 -35.48 28.53 20.30
C GLU A 601 -35.67 28.72 18.78
N GLU A 602 -35.16 29.83 18.22
CA GLU A 602 -35.17 30.09 16.76
C GLU A 602 -34.45 29.00 15.98
N PHE A 603 -33.31 28.50 16.49
CA PHE A 603 -32.60 27.39 15.87
C PHE A 603 -33.45 26.12 15.79
N PHE A 604 -34.09 25.74 16.90
CA PHE A 604 -34.91 24.52 16.94
C PHE A 604 -36.22 24.67 16.17
N ALA A 605 -36.77 25.88 16.05
CA ALA A 605 -37.89 26.15 15.16
C ALA A 605 -37.50 26.06 13.67
N GLY A 606 -36.26 26.40 13.32
CA GLY A 606 -35.79 26.44 11.92
C GLY A 606 -35.02 25.19 11.45
N ILE A 607 -34.65 24.27 12.35
CA ILE A 607 -33.81 23.13 12.00
C ILE A 607 -34.53 22.17 11.03
N GLN A 608 -33.87 21.87 9.93
CA GLN A 608 -34.45 21.02 8.90
C GLN A 608 -34.31 19.53 9.24
N PRO A 609 -35.34 18.68 9.03
CA PRO A 609 -35.30 17.25 9.35
C PRO A 609 -34.12 16.48 8.76
N HIS A 610 -33.68 16.84 7.54
CA HIS A 610 -32.55 16.17 6.88
C HIS A 610 -31.22 16.34 7.64
N VAL A 611 -31.03 17.43 8.39
CA VAL A 611 -29.85 17.64 9.24
C VAL A 611 -29.82 16.64 10.38
N ILE A 612 -30.98 16.40 11.01
CA ILE A 612 -31.16 15.40 12.07
C ILE A 612 -30.89 14.00 11.55
N ILE A 613 -31.46 13.65 10.40
CA ILE A 613 -31.24 12.35 9.74
C ILE A 613 -29.74 12.15 9.47
N GLY A 614 -29.03 13.19 9.02
CA GLY A 614 -27.58 13.16 8.84
C GLY A 614 -26.80 12.88 10.13
N CYS A 615 -27.22 13.46 11.26
CA CYS A 615 -26.61 13.19 12.57
C CYS A 615 -26.82 11.73 13.01
N ILE A 616 -28.03 11.20 12.84
CA ILE A 616 -28.34 9.79 13.14
C ILE A 616 -27.51 8.85 12.24
N ALA A 617 -27.46 9.13 10.93
CA ALA A 617 -26.67 8.36 9.98
C ALA A 617 -25.19 8.33 10.35
N HIS A 618 -24.62 9.47 10.77
CA HIS A 618 -23.24 9.53 11.24
C HIS A 618 -23.00 8.62 12.45
N VAL A 619 -23.92 8.59 13.42
CA VAL A 619 -23.79 7.70 14.59
C VAL A 619 -23.84 6.24 14.18
N ILE A 620 -24.71 5.86 13.23
CA ILE A 620 -24.76 4.49 12.69
C ILE A 620 -23.41 4.10 12.05
N GLU A 621 -22.75 5.03 11.33
CA GLU A 621 -21.41 4.79 10.81
C GLU A 621 -20.37 4.58 11.93
N VAL A 622 -20.45 5.39 13.00
CA VAL A 622 -19.59 5.26 14.18
C VAL A 622 -19.80 3.92 14.88
N GLU A 623 -21.06 3.47 15.02
CA GLU A 623 -21.39 2.13 15.53
C GLU A 623 -20.71 1.03 14.69
N ALA A 624 -20.80 1.13 13.36
CA ALA A 624 -20.17 0.18 12.44
C ALA A 624 -18.62 0.24 12.48
N GLU A 625 -18.03 1.43 12.72
CA GLU A 625 -16.58 1.56 12.99
C GLU A 625 -16.18 0.78 14.24
N TYR A 626 -16.93 0.91 15.33
CA TYR A 626 -16.67 0.18 16.57
C TYR A 626 -16.79 -1.33 16.40
N GLN A 627 -17.81 -1.81 15.67
CA GLN A 627 -17.97 -3.23 15.38
C GLN A 627 -16.79 -3.80 14.57
N ARG A 628 -16.38 -3.10 13.50
CA ARG A 628 -15.22 -3.49 12.69
C ARG A 628 -13.92 -3.53 13.51
N LEU A 629 -13.74 -2.55 14.39
CA LEU A 629 -12.58 -2.52 15.28
C LEU A 629 -12.57 -3.73 16.22
N ASP A 630 -13.69 -4.03 16.84
CA ASP A 630 -13.81 -5.17 17.76
C ASP A 630 -13.53 -6.50 17.05
N GLN A 631 -14.02 -6.67 15.82
CA GLN A 631 -13.73 -7.82 14.97
C GLN A 631 -12.23 -7.91 14.66
N ALA A 632 -11.60 -6.81 14.26
CA ALA A 632 -10.16 -6.77 13.96
C ALA A 632 -9.30 -7.13 15.20
N ILE A 633 -9.66 -6.62 16.38
CA ILE A 633 -8.99 -6.96 17.65
C ILE A 633 -9.18 -8.44 17.99
N ALA A 634 -10.39 -8.98 17.82
CA ALA A 634 -10.66 -10.40 18.07
C ALA A 634 -9.85 -11.31 17.14
N THR A 635 -9.83 -11.01 15.84
CA THR A 635 -9.02 -11.75 14.84
C THR A 635 -7.53 -11.69 15.18
N ARG A 636 -7.01 -10.53 15.60
CA ARG A 636 -5.61 -10.41 16.04
C ARG A 636 -5.32 -11.28 17.26
N ARG A 637 -6.22 -11.34 18.25
CA ARG A 637 -6.06 -12.20 19.43
C ARG A 637 -6.03 -13.68 19.05
N ARG A 638 -6.97 -14.12 18.21
CA ARG A 638 -7.00 -15.51 17.69
C ARG A 638 -5.71 -15.90 16.98
N ARG A 639 -5.21 -15.04 16.08
CA ARG A 639 -3.92 -15.27 15.40
C ARG A 639 -2.75 -15.38 16.38
N ARG A 640 -2.73 -14.57 17.44
CA ARG A 640 -1.67 -14.63 18.45
C ARG A 640 -1.70 -15.93 19.26
N ILE A 641 -2.90 -16.41 19.59
CA ILE A 641 -3.09 -17.71 20.26
C ILE A 641 -2.65 -18.85 19.33
N GLN A 642 -3.05 -18.80 18.06
CA GLN A 642 -2.66 -19.80 17.06
C GLN A 642 -1.13 -19.86 16.86
N LEU A 643 -0.46 -18.70 16.77
CA LEU A 643 1.00 -18.61 16.70
C LEU A 643 1.69 -19.11 17.98
N ALA A 644 1.07 -18.94 19.15
CA ALA A 644 1.62 -19.46 20.41
C ALA A 644 1.55 -21.00 20.43
N HIS A 645 0.42 -21.59 20.00
CA HIS A 645 0.29 -23.04 19.91
C HIS A 645 1.17 -23.68 18.82
N GLN A 646 1.44 -22.99 17.72
CA GLN A 646 2.40 -23.47 16.71
C GLN A 646 3.82 -23.53 17.27
N ASN A 647 4.22 -22.52 18.04
CA ASN A 647 5.54 -22.51 18.68
C ASN A 647 5.67 -23.52 19.83
N GLU A 648 4.57 -23.94 20.47
CA GLU A 648 4.58 -25.02 21.48
C GLU A 648 4.73 -26.40 20.84
N HIS A 649 4.18 -26.63 19.63
CA HIS A 649 4.38 -27.89 18.91
C HIS A 649 5.79 -28.05 18.33
N ASP A 650 6.44 -26.96 17.89
CA ASP A 650 7.83 -27.01 17.39
C ASP A 650 8.87 -27.30 18.50
N HIS A 651 8.48 -27.29 19.79
CA HIS A 651 9.37 -27.53 20.93
C HIS A 651 9.19 -28.92 21.58
N VAL A 652 8.28 -29.77 21.07
CA VAL A 652 8.03 -31.12 21.64
C VAL A 652 8.54 -32.26 20.73
N GLU A 653 9.04 -31.97 19.52
CA GLU A 653 9.58 -32.99 18.59
C GLU A 653 11.12 -33.12 18.59
N VAL A 654 11.82 -32.62 19.62
CA VAL A 654 13.28 -32.81 19.76
C VAL A 654 13.66 -33.16 21.19
N THR A 655 13.16 -34.29 21.70
CA THR A 655 13.83 -35.09 22.75
C THR A 655 13.14 -36.44 22.76
N ASP A 656 13.67 -37.36 21.97
CA ASP A 656 13.71 -38.80 22.25
C ASP A 656 14.48 -39.40 21.08
N ASP A 657 15.80 -39.53 21.27
CA ASP A 657 16.58 -40.67 20.80
C ASP A 657 18.08 -40.43 21.09
N ILE A 658 18.71 -41.51 21.58
CA ILE A 658 20.15 -41.78 21.77
C ILE A 658 20.63 -41.66 23.23
N GLU A 659 20.32 -42.74 23.95
CA GLU A 659 21.19 -43.41 24.93
C GLU A 659 22.58 -43.77 24.36
N THR A 660 23.52 -44.05 25.28
CA THR A 660 24.86 -44.70 25.15
C THR A 660 25.94 -43.86 24.46
N GLU A 661 27.19 -43.74 24.91
CA GLU A 661 28.07 -44.60 25.70
C GLU A 661 29.34 -43.78 26.07
N GLU A 662 30.02 -44.16 27.16
CA GLU A 662 31.33 -43.69 27.71
C GLU A 662 31.48 -42.27 28.30
#